data_AF-A0A4R1FET8-F1
#
_entry.id   AF-A0A4R1FET8-F1
#
_cell.length_a   1.000
_cell.length_b   1.000
_cell.length_c   1.000
_cell.angle_alpha   90.00
_cell.angle_beta   90.00
_cell.angle_gamma   90.00
#
_symmetry.space_group_name_H-M   'P 1'
#
loop_
_entity.id
_entity.type
_entity.pdbx_description
1 polymer ?
#
loop_
_entity_poly.entity_id
_entity_poly.type
_entity_poly.pdbx_seq_one_letter_code
_entity_poly.pdbx_strand_id
1 'polypeptide(L)'
;MDRTLKVIANKSEQAALARDHTVTANYDAFALIQANEAQARELNQRYLVEDITAQYEIPLGPATQDSIDTNLPRITGAARPSAHPAYHRTRRLDAGPHHYLVQFVGPIKPQWRAAVEKTGGSIVDARAGFTLVVRATAEQITAIAALPHVRWAGHLPDRARVDVTTEPVLPRTKLLPDVLTVEFFTPATARTGKAKIRKLGLKIIGEGPATLIVEAPESTDAARRKQLAALSAVHGVRMVRNRPINRISNDVAATIMRGTPATLGGVSGLDGDGETVAVCDTGFDTGTTSPVHPDFADRVKAVMSFPITSEYSPYINNAGANDGAADLDSGHGTHVTGSVLGDGTASAVVAGHPTIRGLATKAKLVFQAVEQALDWKNPAFVAKYGRYLLAGIPVDLADLFTPAYNKGARIHTNSWGGGDPGIYDDQCRAVDTFMWEHPSFCILFAAGNDGSDSDGDGQINLGSVTSPGTAKNCLTVGASENLRRSFDNQHYGDWWPQDYPAPPYKSAPMGDDPDQVVAFSSRGPTADGRIKPDIVAPGTWILSTKSTMLSPTATGWKPFPGSTKYFYMGGTSMATPLTAGALALLRQHLRRDHNIATPSGALLKAVVIAGARRLPDRAPAGAVSDSHQGFGCVDVAAVVAPTAPSALRVRQGKKISTGQLHTLEIEVTSATVPLRVVLAYSDFPGETLVNNLNLVVRGPDGTPRVGNGEQGAGLTMDSTNNVEVVEVGTPAVGPWTIDIIGSNIPQGPQPYALAILGAAAG
;
A
#
# COMPACT_ATOMS: atom_id res chain seq x y z
N MET A 1 -34.70 1.60 -12.78
CA MET A 1 -33.93 2.86 -12.91
C MET A 1 -33.13 2.77 -14.20
N ASP A 2 -32.81 3.90 -14.82
CA ASP A 2 -31.95 3.93 -15.99
C ASP A 2 -30.48 3.80 -15.54
N ARG A 3 -29.75 2.86 -16.14
CA ARG A 3 -28.35 2.57 -15.84
C ARG A 3 -27.43 3.45 -16.68
N THR A 4 -26.29 3.83 -16.11
CA THR A 4 -25.19 4.45 -16.84
C THR A 4 -24.14 3.38 -17.13
N LEU A 5 -23.99 3.02 -18.40
CA LEU A 5 -23.12 1.94 -18.84
C LEU A 5 -21.87 2.49 -19.54
N LYS A 6 -20.69 2.02 -19.14
CA LYS A 6 -19.42 2.22 -19.84
C LYS A 6 -19.21 1.06 -20.81
N VAL A 7 -19.49 1.30 -22.09
CA VAL A 7 -19.42 0.30 -23.16
C VAL A 7 -18.09 0.43 -23.89
N ILE A 8 -17.22 -0.58 -23.74
CA ILE A 8 -15.94 -0.64 -24.44
C ILE A 8 -16.21 -0.93 -25.91
N ALA A 9 -15.86 0.03 -26.77
CA ALA A 9 -16.24 0.06 -28.17
C ALA A 9 -15.28 0.96 -28.95
N ASN A 10 -14.85 0.50 -30.12
CA ASN A 10 -14.03 1.29 -31.05
C ASN A 10 -14.87 2.38 -31.75
N LYS A 11 -14.22 3.26 -32.53
CA LYS A 11 -14.89 4.44 -33.09
C LYS A 11 -16.00 4.15 -34.11
N SER A 12 -15.98 3.02 -34.83
CA SER A 12 -17.09 2.65 -35.72
C SER A 12 -18.26 2.00 -34.94
N GLU A 13 -17.96 1.27 -33.88
CA GLU A 13 -18.94 0.71 -32.94
C GLU A 13 -19.66 1.81 -32.15
N GLN A 14 -18.92 2.81 -31.63
CA GLN A 14 -19.51 3.99 -30.99
C GLN A 14 -20.43 4.77 -31.94
N ALA A 15 -20.08 4.85 -33.23
CA ALA A 15 -20.92 5.47 -34.26
C ALA A 15 -22.15 4.63 -34.65
N ALA A 16 -22.18 3.34 -34.27
CA ALA A 16 -23.39 2.52 -34.31
C ALA A 16 -24.24 2.73 -33.05
N LEU A 17 -23.63 2.60 -31.87
CA LEU A 17 -24.27 2.80 -30.57
C LEU A 17 -24.99 4.15 -30.45
N ALA A 18 -24.41 5.22 -31.03
CA ALA A 18 -24.99 6.57 -31.06
C ALA A 18 -26.24 6.73 -31.94
N ARG A 19 -26.66 5.71 -32.71
CA ARG A 19 -27.95 5.72 -33.43
C ARG A 19 -29.09 5.13 -32.61
N ASP A 20 -28.77 4.12 -31.81
CA ASP A 20 -29.76 3.23 -31.18
C ASP A 20 -29.87 3.44 -29.65
N HIS A 21 -28.92 4.18 -29.05
CA HIS A 21 -28.87 4.46 -27.61
C HIS A 21 -28.51 5.93 -27.28
N THR A 22 -28.88 6.37 -26.07
CA THR A 22 -28.57 7.71 -25.56
C THR A 22 -27.12 7.77 -25.06
N VAL A 23 -26.20 8.19 -25.94
CA VAL A 23 -24.78 8.41 -25.59
C VAL A 23 -24.62 9.70 -24.80
N THR A 24 -24.07 9.63 -23.59
CA THR A 24 -23.81 10.78 -22.73
C THR A 24 -22.39 11.34 -22.90
N ALA A 25 -21.40 10.49 -23.20
CA ALA A 25 -20.03 10.93 -23.54
C ALA A 25 -19.22 9.85 -24.29
N ASN A 26 -18.57 10.23 -25.40
CA ASN A 26 -17.62 9.38 -26.13
C ASN A 26 -16.16 9.61 -25.71
N TYR A 27 -15.34 8.56 -25.77
CA TYR A 27 -13.92 8.51 -25.47
C TYR A 27 -13.21 7.65 -26.54
N ASP A 28 -11.88 7.61 -26.62
CA ASP A 28 -11.21 6.81 -27.67
C ASP A 28 -11.42 5.30 -27.50
N ALA A 29 -11.56 4.82 -26.26
CA ALA A 29 -11.70 3.40 -25.89
C ALA A 29 -13.15 2.95 -25.62
N PHE A 30 -14.07 3.88 -25.28
CA PHE A 30 -15.42 3.55 -24.82
C PHE A 30 -16.42 4.69 -25.01
N ALA A 31 -17.70 4.35 -24.98
CA ALA A 31 -18.81 5.31 -24.84
C ALA A 31 -19.52 5.12 -23.49
N LEU A 32 -20.04 6.22 -22.94
CA LEU A 32 -21.04 6.17 -21.88
C LEU A 32 -22.44 6.24 -22.47
N ILE A 33 -23.30 5.33 -22.04
CA ILE A 33 -24.67 5.16 -22.54
C ILE A 33 -25.64 5.15 -21.37
N GLN A 34 -26.71 5.93 -21.48
CA GLN A 34 -27.89 5.77 -20.62
C GLN A 34 -28.79 4.68 -21.19
N ALA A 35 -29.04 3.63 -20.42
CA ALA A 35 -29.74 2.43 -20.86
C ALA A 35 -30.82 2.00 -19.87
N ASN A 36 -32.00 1.62 -20.39
CA ASN A 36 -32.93 0.83 -19.60
C ASN A 36 -32.43 -0.62 -19.45
N GLU A 37 -33.07 -1.43 -18.62
CA GLU A 37 -32.56 -2.77 -18.30
C GLU A 37 -32.61 -3.78 -19.47
N ALA A 38 -33.50 -3.59 -20.46
CA ALA A 38 -33.50 -4.41 -21.67
C ALA A 38 -32.31 -4.04 -22.57
N GLN A 39 -32.04 -2.75 -22.75
CA GLN A 39 -30.85 -2.26 -23.47
C GLN A 39 -29.55 -2.69 -22.78
N ALA A 40 -29.51 -2.70 -21.44
CA ALA A 40 -28.37 -3.20 -20.69
C ALA A 40 -28.10 -4.70 -20.98
N ARG A 41 -29.15 -5.53 -21.01
CA ARG A 41 -29.02 -6.94 -21.39
C ARG A 41 -28.56 -7.14 -22.84
N GLU A 42 -29.01 -6.30 -23.77
CA GLU A 42 -28.56 -6.32 -25.17
C GLU A 42 -27.08 -5.92 -25.32
N LEU A 43 -26.66 -4.83 -24.65
CA LEU A 43 -25.29 -4.34 -24.70
C LEU A 43 -24.31 -5.35 -24.10
N ASN A 44 -24.66 -5.97 -22.97
CA ASN A 44 -23.86 -7.01 -22.32
C ASN A 44 -23.73 -8.30 -23.16
N GLN A 45 -24.55 -8.50 -24.20
CA GLN A 45 -24.43 -9.63 -25.14
C GLN A 45 -23.51 -9.35 -26.33
N ARG A 46 -23.14 -8.08 -26.58
CA ARG A 46 -22.35 -7.67 -27.76
C ARG A 46 -21.01 -7.02 -27.42
N TYR A 47 -20.90 -6.41 -26.24
CA TYR A 47 -19.76 -5.59 -25.84
C TYR A 47 -19.25 -5.98 -24.45
N LEU A 48 -18.02 -5.59 -24.15
CA LEU A 48 -17.53 -5.51 -22.78
C LEU A 48 -18.13 -4.25 -22.14
N VAL A 49 -18.92 -4.43 -21.07
CA VAL A 49 -19.73 -3.37 -20.45
C VAL A 49 -19.55 -3.37 -18.94
N GLU A 50 -19.33 -2.19 -18.38
CA GLU A 50 -19.33 -1.94 -16.93
C GLU A 50 -20.51 -1.05 -16.56
N ASP A 51 -21.30 -1.46 -15.56
CA ASP A 51 -22.40 -0.65 -15.02
C ASP A 51 -21.85 0.32 -13.97
N ILE A 52 -21.60 1.56 -14.40
CA ILE A 52 -21.02 2.62 -13.56
C ILE A 52 -22.09 3.38 -12.76
N THR A 53 -23.34 2.90 -12.70
CA THR A 53 -24.44 3.59 -11.99
C THR A 53 -24.12 3.81 -10.51
N ALA A 54 -23.56 2.80 -9.83
CA ALA A 54 -23.16 2.91 -8.43
C ALA A 54 -21.99 3.88 -8.19
N GLN A 55 -21.15 4.14 -9.21
CA GLN A 55 -20.02 5.08 -9.12
C GLN A 55 -20.48 6.56 -9.09
N TYR A 56 -21.78 6.86 -9.08
CA TYR A 56 -22.28 8.23 -8.91
C TYR A 56 -22.62 8.60 -7.46
N GLU A 57 -22.61 7.66 -6.51
CA GLU A 57 -22.67 7.98 -5.08
C GLU A 57 -21.31 8.48 -4.57
N ILE A 58 -21.31 9.49 -3.69
CA ILE A 58 -20.09 10.00 -3.05
C ILE A 58 -20.10 9.61 -1.56
N PRO A 59 -19.25 8.68 -1.09
CA PRO A 59 -19.20 8.31 0.32
C PRO A 59 -18.66 9.45 1.18
N LEU A 60 -19.19 9.62 2.39
CA LEU A 60 -18.82 10.70 3.31
C LEU A 60 -17.64 10.36 4.25
N GLY A 61 -16.84 9.34 3.91
CA GLY A 61 -15.64 8.91 4.64
C GLY A 61 -15.89 7.66 5.51
N PRO A 62 -14.83 6.93 5.89
CA PRO A 62 -14.93 5.59 6.47
C PRO A 62 -15.73 5.53 7.78
N ALA A 63 -15.66 6.59 8.60
CA ALA A 63 -16.40 6.70 9.85
C ALA A 63 -17.93 6.92 9.70
N THR A 64 -18.46 7.01 8.47
CA THR A 64 -19.92 7.16 8.23
C THR A 64 -20.40 6.29 7.07
N GLN A 65 -21.41 5.45 7.32
CA GLN A 65 -22.14 4.71 6.27
C GLN A 65 -23.05 5.60 5.39
N ASP A 66 -22.89 6.92 5.44
CA ASP A 66 -23.66 7.87 4.65
C ASP A 66 -23.01 8.13 3.29
N SER A 67 -23.81 8.12 2.22
CA SER A 67 -23.43 8.68 0.92
C SER A 67 -24.13 10.01 0.64
N ILE A 68 -23.64 10.73 -0.38
CA ILE A 68 -24.34 11.83 -1.02
C ILE A 68 -25.11 11.27 -2.22
N ASP A 69 -26.43 11.34 -2.17
CA ASP A 69 -27.29 11.12 -3.34
C ASP A 69 -27.14 12.29 -4.33
N THR A 70 -26.32 12.07 -5.36
CA THR A 70 -26.03 13.09 -6.38
C THR A 70 -27.17 13.32 -7.38
N ASN A 71 -28.28 12.57 -7.28
CA ASN A 71 -29.51 12.88 -8.02
C ASN A 71 -30.25 14.07 -7.40
N LEU A 72 -30.00 14.39 -6.11
CA LEU A 72 -30.54 15.58 -5.46
C LEU A 72 -29.61 16.78 -5.68
N PRO A 73 -30.02 17.83 -6.42
CA PRO A 73 -29.16 18.98 -6.68
C PRO A 73 -28.86 19.72 -5.37
N ARG A 74 -27.60 20.12 -5.17
CA ARG A 74 -27.16 20.90 -4.00
C ARG A 74 -26.76 22.33 -4.35
N ILE A 75 -25.80 22.51 -5.26
CA ILE A 75 -25.49 23.78 -5.93
C ILE A 75 -25.84 23.62 -7.40
N THR A 76 -26.44 24.64 -8.00
CA THR A 76 -26.76 24.70 -9.43
C THR A 76 -26.21 26.01 -10.00
N GLY A 77 -26.37 26.25 -11.31
CA GLY A 77 -26.10 27.57 -11.90
C GLY A 77 -26.97 28.72 -11.34
N ALA A 78 -28.02 28.42 -10.56
CA ALA A 78 -28.73 29.43 -9.77
C ALA A 78 -28.07 29.61 -8.39
N ALA A 79 -27.75 30.85 -8.02
CA ALA A 79 -26.93 31.21 -6.85
C ALA A 79 -27.53 30.94 -5.45
N ARG A 80 -28.57 30.09 -5.33
CA ARG A 80 -29.15 29.65 -4.05
C ARG A 80 -29.04 28.12 -3.93
N PRO A 81 -28.27 27.59 -2.96
CA PRO A 81 -28.17 26.15 -2.74
C PRO A 81 -29.49 25.51 -2.31
N SER A 82 -29.86 24.40 -2.94
CA SER A 82 -31.03 23.59 -2.59
C SER A 82 -30.83 22.81 -1.28
N ALA A 83 -31.92 22.44 -0.63
CA ALA A 83 -31.89 21.56 0.55
C ALA A 83 -31.49 20.13 0.15
N HIS A 84 -30.69 19.45 0.99
CA HIS A 84 -30.13 18.13 0.68
C HIS A 84 -29.79 17.36 1.97
N PRO A 85 -30.09 16.04 2.08
CA PRO A 85 -29.99 15.28 3.34
C PRO A 85 -28.62 15.33 4.02
N ALA A 86 -27.52 15.12 3.26
CA ALA A 86 -26.15 15.15 3.79
C ALA A 86 -25.75 16.46 4.52
N TYR A 87 -26.52 17.54 4.35
CA TYR A 87 -26.29 18.87 4.94
C TYR A 87 -27.29 19.24 6.05
N HIS A 88 -28.11 18.31 6.53
CA HIS A 88 -28.94 18.58 7.70
C HIS A 88 -28.07 19.01 8.89
N ARG A 89 -28.46 20.12 9.53
CA ARG A 89 -27.76 20.75 10.67
C ARG A 89 -26.33 21.27 10.39
N THR A 90 -25.84 21.29 9.14
CA THR A 90 -24.56 21.97 8.83
C THR A 90 -24.67 23.48 9.02
N ARG A 91 -23.60 24.11 9.51
CA ARG A 91 -23.54 25.57 9.70
C ARG A 91 -23.58 26.29 8.35
N ARG A 92 -24.08 27.53 8.32
CA ARG A 92 -23.90 28.41 7.15
C ARG A 92 -22.40 28.69 6.98
N LEU A 93 -21.91 28.58 5.75
CA LEU A 93 -20.53 28.92 5.40
C LEU A 93 -20.27 30.42 5.55
N ASP A 94 -19.10 30.77 6.09
CA ASP A 94 -18.60 32.15 6.15
C ASP A 94 -18.28 32.69 4.75
N ALA A 95 -18.05 34.00 4.62
CA ALA A 95 -17.62 34.59 3.35
C ALA A 95 -16.18 34.17 2.99
N GLY A 96 -15.92 33.91 1.70
CA GLY A 96 -14.62 33.51 1.17
C GLY A 96 -14.64 32.13 0.48
N PRO A 97 -13.46 31.59 0.13
CA PRO A 97 -13.34 30.32 -0.57
C PRO A 97 -13.41 29.11 0.37
N HIS A 98 -14.19 28.09 -0.01
CA HIS A 98 -14.37 26.82 0.71
C HIS A 98 -14.03 25.62 -0.19
N HIS A 99 -14.05 24.41 0.36
CA HIS A 99 -13.78 23.17 -0.38
C HIS A 99 -15.09 22.50 -0.81
N TYR A 100 -15.27 22.35 -2.11
CA TYR A 100 -16.46 21.78 -2.73
C TYR A 100 -16.12 20.48 -3.45
N LEU A 101 -17.00 19.50 -3.32
CA LEU A 101 -17.05 18.32 -4.16
C LEU A 101 -17.70 18.71 -5.49
N VAL A 102 -17.04 18.37 -6.60
CA VAL A 102 -17.51 18.61 -7.97
C VAL A 102 -17.45 17.28 -8.71
N GLN A 103 -18.62 16.69 -8.97
CA GLN A 103 -18.76 15.41 -9.66
C GLN A 103 -19.07 15.65 -11.14
N PHE A 104 -18.43 14.88 -12.02
CA PHE A 104 -18.61 14.95 -13.46
C PHE A 104 -19.61 13.89 -13.96
N VAL A 105 -20.10 14.06 -15.20
CA VAL A 105 -21.02 13.12 -15.87
C VAL A 105 -20.36 11.80 -16.34
N GLY A 106 -19.24 11.41 -15.72
CA GLY A 106 -18.41 10.27 -16.11
C GLY A 106 -16.90 10.55 -15.93
N PRO A 107 -16.02 9.65 -16.44
CA PRO A 107 -14.58 9.78 -16.32
C PRO A 107 -14.01 11.14 -16.72
N ILE A 108 -13.16 11.70 -15.85
CA ILE A 108 -12.79 13.12 -15.89
C ILE A 108 -11.82 13.38 -17.03
N LYS A 109 -12.29 14.08 -18.07
CA LYS A 109 -11.46 14.46 -19.22
C LYS A 109 -10.57 15.67 -18.91
N PRO A 110 -9.34 15.77 -19.46
CA PRO A 110 -8.45 16.91 -19.23
C PRO A 110 -9.08 18.28 -19.52
N GLN A 111 -9.90 18.40 -20.56
CA GLN A 111 -10.61 19.63 -20.91
C GLN A 111 -11.74 20.00 -19.93
N TRP A 112 -12.32 19.03 -19.20
CA TRP A 112 -13.30 19.29 -18.14
C TRP A 112 -12.60 19.81 -16.88
N ARG A 113 -11.44 19.23 -16.54
CA ARG A 113 -10.55 19.72 -15.49
C ARG A 113 -10.12 21.18 -15.75
N ALA A 114 -9.64 21.46 -16.96
CA ALA A 114 -9.24 22.80 -17.37
C ALA A 114 -10.42 23.80 -17.41
N ALA A 115 -11.65 23.34 -17.66
CA ALA A 115 -12.84 24.19 -17.58
C ALA A 115 -13.15 24.63 -16.15
N VAL A 116 -12.96 23.75 -15.15
CA VAL A 116 -13.05 24.11 -13.73
C VAL A 116 -11.97 25.13 -13.37
N GLU A 117 -10.70 24.87 -13.72
CA GLU A 117 -9.57 25.78 -13.42
C GLU A 117 -9.77 27.16 -14.07
N LYS A 118 -10.39 27.23 -15.26
CA LYS A 118 -10.74 28.49 -15.96
C LYS A 118 -11.79 29.34 -15.23
N THR A 119 -12.57 28.77 -14.31
CA THR A 119 -13.47 29.58 -13.43
C THR A 119 -12.71 30.30 -12.30
N GLY A 120 -11.42 29.99 -12.12
CA GLY A 120 -10.60 30.41 -10.98
C GLY A 120 -10.76 29.52 -9.75
N GLY A 121 -11.55 28.45 -9.81
CA GLY A 121 -11.55 27.38 -8.81
C GLY A 121 -10.26 26.57 -8.87
N SER A 122 -9.68 26.25 -7.71
CA SER A 122 -8.41 25.51 -7.60
C SER A 122 -8.68 24.07 -7.18
N ILE A 123 -8.36 23.09 -8.03
CA ILE A 123 -8.45 21.67 -7.69
C ILE A 123 -7.34 21.34 -6.69
N VAL A 124 -7.69 20.70 -5.57
CA VAL A 124 -6.77 20.38 -4.47
C VAL A 124 -6.72 18.90 -4.09
N ASP A 125 -7.71 18.10 -4.50
CA ASP A 125 -7.77 16.66 -4.22
C ASP A 125 -8.67 15.96 -5.26
N ALA A 126 -8.60 14.64 -5.33
CA ALA A 126 -9.46 13.79 -6.17
C ALA A 126 -10.07 12.66 -5.33
N ARG A 127 -11.28 12.23 -5.68
CA ARG A 127 -12.01 11.17 -4.97
C ARG A 127 -12.66 10.20 -5.96
N ALA A 128 -13.01 9.02 -5.45
CA ALA A 128 -13.85 8.05 -6.14
C ALA A 128 -15.16 8.67 -6.68
N GLY A 129 -15.77 7.99 -7.64
CA GLY A 129 -17.03 8.41 -8.25
C GLY A 129 -16.94 9.74 -9.00
N PHE A 130 -15.96 9.83 -9.90
CA PHE A 130 -15.72 10.96 -10.82
C PHE A 130 -15.74 12.34 -10.15
N THR A 131 -15.17 12.47 -8.94
CA THR A 131 -15.30 13.66 -8.11
C THR A 131 -13.95 14.32 -7.83
N LEU A 132 -13.89 15.65 -8.00
CA LEU A 132 -12.75 16.48 -7.57
C LEU A 132 -13.13 17.28 -6.32
N VAL A 133 -12.13 17.56 -5.46
CA VAL A 133 -12.27 18.61 -4.44
C VAL A 133 -11.70 19.91 -4.99
N VAL A 134 -12.54 20.92 -5.10
CA VAL A 134 -12.23 22.23 -5.66
C VAL A 134 -12.37 23.30 -4.58
N ARG A 135 -11.30 24.05 -4.33
CA ARG A 135 -11.31 25.26 -3.53
C ARG A 135 -11.81 26.43 -4.37
N ALA A 136 -12.99 26.95 -4.05
CA ALA A 136 -13.70 27.96 -4.83
C ALA A 136 -14.45 28.95 -3.92
N THR A 137 -14.76 30.17 -4.39
CA THR A 137 -15.75 31.06 -3.77
C THR A 137 -17.19 30.65 -4.14
N ALA A 138 -18.19 31.32 -3.57
CA ALA A 138 -19.61 31.08 -3.88
C ALA A 138 -19.95 31.35 -5.37
N GLU A 139 -19.35 32.39 -5.94
CA GLU A 139 -19.51 32.80 -7.34
C GLU A 139 -18.84 31.76 -8.26
N GLN A 140 -17.61 31.34 -7.90
CA GLN A 140 -16.84 30.36 -8.65
C GLN A 140 -17.53 28.98 -8.65
N ILE A 141 -18.03 28.49 -7.52
CA ILE A 141 -18.73 27.19 -7.49
C ILE A 141 -20.06 27.23 -8.23
N THR A 142 -20.76 28.38 -8.25
CA THR A 142 -21.96 28.55 -9.08
C THR A 142 -21.62 28.49 -10.58
N ALA A 143 -20.49 29.09 -10.99
CA ALA A 143 -20.00 28.98 -12.37
C ALA A 143 -19.55 27.56 -12.74
N ILE A 144 -18.91 26.83 -11.81
CA ILE A 144 -18.53 25.42 -11.99
C ILE A 144 -19.79 24.53 -12.10
N ALA A 145 -20.80 24.75 -11.26
CA ALA A 145 -22.07 24.03 -11.27
C ALA A 145 -22.95 24.36 -12.51
N ALA A 146 -22.52 25.29 -13.36
CA ALA A 146 -23.13 25.59 -14.65
C ALA A 146 -22.35 24.99 -15.85
N LEU A 147 -21.23 24.29 -15.62
CA LEU A 147 -20.49 23.61 -16.69
C LEU A 147 -21.28 22.38 -17.18
N PRO A 148 -21.45 22.17 -18.50
CA PRO A 148 -22.35 21.16 -19.06
C PRO A 148 -21.91 19.70 -18.86
N HIS A 149 -20.77 19.48 -18.19
CA HIS A 149 -20.19 18.18 -17.86
C HIS A 149 -20.05 17.95 -16.35
N VAL A 150 -20.49 18.91 -15.52
CA VAL A 150 -20.62 18.73 -14.07
C VAL A 150 -22.02 18.17 -13.80
N ARG A 151 -22.08 17.00 -13.18
CA ARG A 151 -23.32 16.33 -12.77
C ARG A 151 -23.87 16.96 -11.50
N TRP A 152 -23.00 17.22 -10.53
CA TRP A 152 -23.38 17.66 -9.19
C TRP A 152 -22.26 18.45 -8.51
N ALA A 153 -22.63 19.44 -7.69
CA ALA A 153 -21.69 20.23 -6.89
C ALA A 153 -22.25 20.52 -5.49
N GLY A 154 -21.39 20.45 -4.46
CA GLY A 154 -21.76 20.71 -3.07
C GLY A 154 -20.55 20.89 -2.16
N HIS A 155 -20.72 21.51 -0.99
CA HIS A 155 -19.61 21.69 -0.03
C HIS A 155 -19.16 20.33 0.53
N LEU A 156 -17.86 20.07 0.69
CA LEU A 156 -17.39 18.88 1.41
C LEU A 156 -17.79 19.00 2.89
N PRO A 157 -18.69 18.18 3.46
CA PRO A 157 -19.19 18.39 4.83
C PRO A 157 -18.06 18.29 5.87
N ASP A 158 -18.04 19.14 6.90
CA ASP A 158 -17.00 19.10 7.94
C ASP A 158 -17.03 17.81 8.78
N ARG A 159 -18.17 17.11 8.81
CA ARG A 159 -18.31 15.76 9.40
C ARG A 159 -17.61 14.67 8.59
N ALA A 160 -17.43 14.87 7.28
CA ALA A 160 -16.73 13.96 6.36
C ALA A 160 -15.20 14.18 6.35
N ARG A 161 -14.70 14.79 7.44
CA ARG A 161 -13.30 15.12 7.70
C ARG A 161 -12.91 14.79 9.16
N VAL A 162 -13.65 13.89 9.79
CA VAL A 162 -13.38 13.38 11.15
C VAL A 162 -13.47 11.86 11.08
N ASP A 163 -12.38 11.21 11.47
CA ASP A 163 -12.14 9.79 11.34
C ASP A 163 -11.44 9.35 12.65
N VAL A 164 -12.20 9.42 13.74
CA VAL A 164 -11.69 9.32 15.11
C VAL A 164 -12.44 8.27 15.91
N THR A 165 -11.71 7.24 16.35
CA THR A 165 -12.20 6.12 17.17
C THR A 165 -12.04 6.42 18.66
N THR A 166 -12.89 5.82 19.51
CA THR A 166 -12.78 5.91 20.97
C THR A 166 -11.97 4.76 21.56
N GLU A 167 -11.97 3.59 20.92
CA GLU A 167 -11.23 2.39 21.31
C GLU A 167 -10.48 1.82 20.10
N PRO A 168 -9.32 1.15 20.28
CA PRO A 168 -8.59 0.53 19.18
C PRO A 168 -9.37 -0.66 18.59
N VAL A 169 -9.44 -0.74 17.26
CA VAL A 169 -10.19 -1.82 16.57
C VAL A 169 -9.45 -3.16 16.60
N LEU A 170 -8.12 -3.16 16.75
CA LEU A 170 -7.28 -4.35 16.89
C LEU A 170 -6.65 -4.39 18.30
N PRO A 171 -6.54 -5.56 18.95
CA PRO A 171 -6.14 -5.68 20.36
C PRO A 171 -4.73 -5.15 20.65
N ARG A 172 -3.86 -5.08 19.64
CA ARG A 172 -2.48 -4.60 19.78
C ARG A 172 -2.32 -3.13 19.39
N THR A 173 -3.29 -2.47 18.76
CA THR A 173 -3.15 -1.09 18.26
C THR A 173 -2.99 -0.10 19.43
N LYS A 174 -1.89 0.65 19.42
CA LYS A 174 -1.56 1.63 20.47
C LYS A 174 -1.71 3.05 19.93
N LEU A 175 -2.41 3.89 20.68
CA LEU A 175 -2.61 5.31 20.39
C LEU A 175 -1.86 6.19 21.40
N LEU A 176 -1.43 7.38 20.97
CA LEU A 176 -1.00 8.44 21.89
C LEU A 176 -2.24 9.06 22.56
N PRO A 177 -2.29 9.14 23.91
CA PRO A 177 -3.47 9.60 24.62
C PRO A 177 -3.70 11.09 24.39
N ASP A 178 -4.91 11.44 23.97
CA ASP A 178 -5.34 12.82 23.64
C ASP A 178 -4.54 13.51 22.52
N VAL A 179 -3.96 12.74 21.59
CA VAL A 179 -3.28 13.28 20.40
C VAL A 179 -4.06 12.98 19.13
N LEU A 180 -4.26 14.03 18.32
CA LEU A 180 -4.91 13.96 17.01
C LEU A 180 -3.95 14.37 15.89
N THR A 181 -3.96 13.62 14.79
CA THR A 181 -3.42 14.04 13.50
C THR A 181 -4.43 14.95 12.81
N VAL A 182 -4.03 16.14 12.39
CA VAL A 182 -4.86 17.07 11.61
C VAL A 182 -4.19 17.30 10.24
N GLU A 183 -4.73 16.65 9.22
CA GLU A 183 -4.28 16.77 7.83
C GLU A 183 -4.94 17.97 7.13
N PHE A 184 -4.24 18.56 6.17
CA PHE A 184 -4.70 19.68 5.35
C PHE A 184 -4.59 19.39 3.86
N PHE A 185 -5.44 20.03 3.04
CA PHE A 185 -5.41 19.89 1.58
C PHE A 185 -4.11 20.41 0.95
N THR A 186 -3.43 21.38 1.59
CA THR A 186 -2.17 21.94 1.08
C THR A 186 -1.28 22.42 2.24
N PRO A 187 0.04 22.52 2.04
CA PRO A 187 0.93 23.21 2.99
C PRO A 187 0.58 24.67 3.23
N ALA A 188 -0.01 25.36 2.24
CA ALA A 188 -0.49 26.72 2.39
C ALA A 188 -1.67 26.81 3.38
N THR A 189 -2.62 25.87 3.31
CA THR A 189 -3.74 25.81 4.27
C THR A 189 -3.27 25.41 5.66
N ALA A 190 -2.35 24.44 5.81
CA ALA A 190 -1.78 24.06 7.11
C ALA A 190 -1.16 25.26 7.86
N ARG A 191 -0.32 26.06 7.17
CA ARG A 191 0.28 27.29 7.73
C ARG A 191 -0.76 28.30 8.25
N THR A 192 -1.91 28.43 7.57
CA THR A 192 -3.00 29.31 8.04
C THR A 192 -3.88 28.67 9.12
N GLY A 193 -4.08 27.35 9.06
CA GLY A 193 -4.86 26.57 10.02
C GLY A 193 -4.21 26.53 11.40
N LYS A 194 -2.88 26.47 11.46
CA LYS A 194 -2.04 26.60 12.67
C LYS A 194 -2.48 27.74 13.60
N ALA A 195 -2.79 28.91 13.03
CA ALA A 195 -3.26 30.09 13.79
C ALA A 195 -4.72 29.99 14.26
N LYS A 196 -5.56 29.19 13.58
CA LYS A 196 -6.95 28.89 14.01
C LYS A 196 -6.97 27.81 15.11
N ILE A 197 -6.19 26.74 14.98
CA ILE A 197 -6.08 25.66 15.98
C ILE A 197 -5.62 26.21 17.33
N ARG A 198 -4.58 27.07 17.33
CA ARG A 198 -4.14 27.77 18.56
C ARG A 198 -5.23 28.66 19.18
N LYS A 199 -6.14 29.22 18.38
CA LYS A 199 -7.32 29.99 18.87
C LYS A 199 -8.46 29.11 19.39
N LEU A 200 -8.44 27.79 19.14
CA LEU A 200 -9.32 26.82 19.80
C LEU A 200 -8.78 26.41 21.18
N GLY A 201 -7.63 26.95 21.63
CA GLY A 201 -6.95 26.56 22.86
C GLY A 201 -6.06 25.32 22.72
N LEU A 202 -5.99 24.73 21.53
CA LEU A 202 -5.30 23.46 21.27
C LEU A 202 -3.81 23.67 21.00
N LYS A 203 -2.99 22.76 21.54
CA LYS A 203 -1.52 22.83 21.52
C LYS A 203 -0.99 21.96 20.38
N ILE A 204 -0.16 22.54 19.53
CA ILE A 204 0.46 21.82 18.40
C ILE A 204 1.82 21.31 18.88
N ILE A 205 2.03 20.00 18.73
CA ILE A 205 3.19 19.27 19.30
C ILE A 205 4.08 18.64 18.22
N GLY A 206 3.60 18.47 16.99
CA GLY A 206 4.38 18.03 15.84
C GLY A 206 3.86 18.67 14.55
N GLU A 207 4.72 18.85 13.54
CA GLU A 207 4.37 19.53 12.29
C GLU A 207 5.10 18.87 11.10
N GLY A 208 4.37 18.61 10.02
CA GLY A 208 4.89 18.27 8.69
C GLY A 208 4.34 19.26 7.64
N PRO A 209 4.62 19.10 6.33
CA PRO A 209 4.25 20.09 5.33
C PRO A 209 2.76 20.43 5.28
N ALA A 210 1.90 19.41 5.34
CA ALA A 210 0.44 19.54 5.32
C ALA A 210 -0.25 18.88 6.53
N THR A 211 0.50 18.51 7.56
CA THR A 211 0.02 17.74 8.73
C THR A 211 0.42 18.43 10.02
N LEU A 212 -0.49 18.52 10.99
CA LEU A 212 -0.22 19.04 12.34
C LEU A 212 -0.63 17.98 13.36
N ILE A 213 0.26 17.64 14.28
CA ILE A 213 -0.02 16.77 15.43
C ILE A 213 -0.43 17.64 16.61
N VAL A 214 -1.60 17.39 17.18
CA VAL A 214 -2.30 18.29 18.11
C VAL A 214 -2.66 17.56 19.41
N GLU A 215 -2.19 18.12 20.52
CA GLU A 215 -2.61 17.76 21.88
C GLU A 215 -3.97 18.38 22.18
N ALA A 216 -4.95 17.52 22.42
CA ALA A 216 -6.37 17.84 22.41
C ALA A 216 -7.15 17.11 23.51
N PRO A 217 -6.85 17.32 24.80
CA PRO A 217 -7.55 16.64 25.90
C PRO A 217 -9.00 17.10 26.06
N GLU A 218 -9.93 16.18 26.33
CA GLU A 218 -11.33 16.47 26.66
C GLU A 218 -11.88 15.48 27.71
N SER A 219 -12.64 15.99 28.69
CA SER A 219 -13.14 15.18 29.82
C SER A 219 -14.50 14.51 29.58
N THR A 220 -15.15 14.75 28.45
CA THR A 220 -16.46 14.13 28.09
C THR A 220 -16.61 13.99 26.58
N ASP A 221 -17.37 12.99 26.12
CA ASP A 221 -17.67 12.81 24.70
C ASP A 221 -18.38 14.02 24.07
N ALA A 222 -19.19 14.74 24.87
CA ALA A 222 -19.88 15.93 24.42
C ALA A 222 -18.88 17.07 24.09
N ALA A 223 -17.83 17.21 24.90
CA ALA A 223 -16.74 18.13 24.64
C ALA A 223 -15.86 17.65 23.48
N ARG A 224 -15.47 16.35 23.44
CA ARG A 224 -14.77 15.73 22.30
C ARG A 224 -15.50 15.95 20.96
N ARG A 225 -16.80 15.68 20.88
CA ARG A 225 -17.59 15.91 19.64
C ARG A 225 -17.60 17.38 19.22
N LYS A 226 -17.67 18.32 20.19
CA LYS A 226 -17.60 19.76 19.94
C LYS A 226 -16.21 20.20 19.47
N GLN A 227 -15.15 19.64 20.06
CA GLN A 227 -13.75 19.88 19.70
C GLN A 227 -13.43 19.39 18.28
N LEU A 228 -13.81 18.15 17.96
CA LEU A 228 -13.64 17.57 16.63
C LEU A 228 -14.38 18.37 15.55
N ALA A 229 -15.63 18.77 15.81
CA ALA A 229 -16.39 19.62 14.90
C ALA A 229 -15.82 21.05 14.75
N ALA A 230 -15.09 21.55 15.75
CA ALA A 230 -14.38 22.83 15.66
C ALA A 230 -13.06 22.70 14.87
N LEU A 231 -12.35 21.57 15.02
CA LEU A 231 -11.15 21.23 14.27
C LEU A 231 -11.44 21.01 12.78
N SER A 232 -12.42 20.18 12.44
CA SER A 232 -12.70 19.85 11.02
C SER A 232 -13.28 21.02 10.21
N ALA A 233 -13.86 22.02 10.90
CA ALA A 233 -14.29 23.29 10.33
C ALA A 233 -13.14 24.33 10.18
N VAL A 234 -11.90 24.01 10.60
CA VAL A 234 -10.75 24.87 10.31
C VAL A 234 -10.47 24.86 8.80
N HIS A 235 -10.54 26.03 8.17
CA HIS A 235 -10.36 26.19 6.72
C HIS A 235 -9.16 25.41 6.17
N GLY A 236 -9.44 24.44 5.30
CA GLY A 236 -8.44 23.65 4.61
C GLY A 236 -7.95 22.40 5.33
N VAL A 237 -8.51 22.07 6.50
CA VAL A 237 -8.42 20.71 7.05
C VAL A 237 -9.06 19.73 6.06
N ARG A 238 -8.37 18.61 5.86
CA ARG A 238 -8.71 17.49 4.98
C ARG A 238 -9.34 16.36 5.79
N MET A 239 -8.72 16.02 6.92
CA MET A 239 -9.12 14.96 7.84
C MET A 239 -8.57 15.23 9.26
N VAL A 240 -9.25 14.70 10.28
CA VAL A 240 -8.80 14.65 11.68
C VAL A 240 -8.86 13.18 12.12
N ARG A 241 -7.76 12.65 12.67
CA ARG A 241 -7.58 11.23 13.06
C ARG A 241 -6.93 11.09 14.43
N ASN A 242 -7.06 9.93 15.07
CA ASN A 242 -6.22 9.55 16.21
C ASN A 242 -4.74 9.50 15.75
N ARG A 243 -3.78 9.80 16.64
CA ARG A 243 -2.35 9.57 16.35
C ARG A 243 -1.91 8.20 16.88
N PRO A 244 -1.63 7.22 16.02
CA PRO A 244 -1.10 5.93 16.44
C PRO A 244 0.36 6.00 16.86
N ILE A 245 0.81 4.97 17.58
CA ILE A 245 2.21 4.69 17.87
C ILE A 245 2.67 3.58 16.92
N ASN A 246 3.66 3.86 16.08
CA ASN A 246 4.29 2.86 15.23
C ASN A 246 5.07 1.84 16.09
N ARG A 247 5.04 0.57 15.68
CA ARG A 247 5.69 -0.57 16.31
C ARG A 247 6.50 -1.37 15.29
N ILE A 248 7.51 -2.11 15.75
CA ILE A 248 8.11 -3.18 14.94
C ILE A 248 7.07 -4.27 14.63
N SER A 249 7.22 -4.92 13.48
CA SER A 249 6.34 -6.01 13.06
C SER A 249 7.08 -7.34 12.87
N ASN A 250 8.29 -7.55 13.43
CA ASN A 250 9.13 -8.78 13.56
C ASN A 250 8.65 -10.11 12.90
N ASP A 251 9.29 -10.84 11.94
CA ASP A 251 9.22 -12.32 11.50
C ASP A 251 9.69 -12.64 10.03
N VAL A 252 10.89 -13.22 9.86
CA VAL A 252 11.29 -14.42 9.04
C VAL A 252 10.96 -14.54 7.52
N ALA A 253 11.30 -15.48 6.59
CA ALA A 253 12.17 -16.70 6.40
C ALA A 253 12.94 -16.75 5.07
N ALA A 254 14.26 -16.86 5.19
CA ALA A 254 15.13 -17.12 4.06
C ALA A 254 15.24 -18.63 3.81
N THR A 255 14.65 -19.11 2.71
CA THR A 255 15.14 -20.20 1.82
C THR A 255 14.12 -20.45 0.71
N ILE A 256 12.83 -20.53 1.05
CA ILE A 256 11.73 -20.93 0.16
C ILE A 256 11.53 -20.00 -1.05
N MET A 257 11.91 -18.72 -0.94
CA MET A 257 11.79 -17.73 -2.03
C MET A 257 12.65 -18.00 -3.28
N ARG A 258 13.46 -19.08 -3.27
CA ARG A 258 14.36 -19.52 -4.35
C ARG A 258 15.41 -18.48 -4.80
N GLY A 259 15.62 -17.41 -4.04
CA GLY A 259 16.60 -16.35 -4.30
C GLY A 259 18.07 -16.69 -4.01
N THR A 260 18.44 -17.95 -3.74
CA THR A 260 19.83 -18.32 -3.45
C THR A 260 20.58 -18.78 -4.71
N PRO A 261 21.92 -18.65 -4.79
CA PRO A 261 22.69 -19.13 -5.95
C PRO A 261 22.51 -20.61 -6.31
N ALA A 262 22.06 -21.46 -5.37
CA ALA A 262 21.76 -22.88 -5.63
C ALA A 262 20.35 -23.11 -6.21
N THR A 263 19.47 -22.11 -6.13
CA THR A 263 18.05 -22.21 -6.52
C THR A 263 17.68 -21.32 -7.72
N LEU A 264 18.53 -20.37 -8.11
CA LEU A 264 18.35 -19.46 -9.26
C LEU A 264 18.56 -20.10 -10.65
N GLY A 265 18.27 -21.41 -10.81
CA GLY A 265 18.23 -22.09 -12.11
C GLY A 265 19.51 -22.08 -12.96
N GLY A 266 20.66 -21.72 -12.39
CA GLY A 266 21.94 -21.55 -13.11
C GLY A 266 22.27 -20.11 -13.53
N VAL A 267 21.41 -19.12 -13.21
CA VAL A 267 21.72 -17.70 -13.45
C VAL A 267 22.80 -17.24 -12.47
N SER A 268 24.02 -17.11 -12.97
CA SER A 268 25.17 -16.69 -12.17
C SER A 268 25.22 -15.17 -11.94
N GLY A 269 25.91 -14.76 -10.87
CA GLY A 269 26.16 -13.35 -10.56
C GLY A 269 24.93 -12.50 -10.24
N LEU A 270 23.80 -13.11 -9.86
CA LEU A 270 22.73 -12.40 -9.16
C LEU A 270 22.92 -12.56 -7.66
N ASP A 271 23.38 -11.49 -7.03
CA ASP A 271 23.76 -11.39 -5.62
C ASP A 271 23.54 -9.97 -5.05
N GLY A 272 22.93 -9.07 -5.81
CA GLY A 272 22.68 -7.68 -5.44
C GLY A 272 23.83 -6.72 -5.72
N ASP A 273 24.89 -7.14 -6.41
CA ASP A 273 25.97 -6.23 -6.80
C ASP A 273 25.46 -5.06 -7.65
N GLY A 274 26.04 -3.87 -7.41
CA GLY A 274 25.61 -2.60 -7.97
C GLY A 274 24.33 -2.01 -7.38
N GLU A 275 23.60 -2.73 -6.52
CA GLU A 275 22.38 -2.24 -5.86
C GLU A 275 22.65 -1.65 -4.46
N THR A 276 21.75 -0.79 -4.01
CA THR A 276 21.77 -0.23 -2.65
C THR A 276 20.36 -0.28 -2.05
N VAL A 277 20.25 -0.92 -0.89
CA VAL A 277 18.99 -1.05 -0.13
C VAL A 277 19.08 -0.20 1.13
N ALA A 278 18.00 0.54 1.40
CA ALA A 278 17.81 1.23 2.67
C ALA A 278 16.96 0.36 3.62
N VAL A 279 17.35 0.31 4.88
CA VAL A 279 16.61 -0.33 5.98
C VAL A 279 16.31 0.74 7.02
N CYS A 280 15.03 0.97 7.30
CA CYS A 280 14.59 1.85 8.39
C CYS A 280 13.93 1.02 9.48
N ASP A 281 14.58 0.95 10.64
CA ASP A 281 14.24 0.01 11.71
C ASP A 281 14.83 0.46 13.07
N THR A 282 14.94 -0.42 14.08
CA THR A 282 15.29 -0.05 15.45
C THR A 282 16.68 0.58 15.55
N GLY A 283 17.70 -0.23 15.34
CA GLY A 283 19.12 0.11 15.32
C GLY A 283 19.87 -0.92 14.49
N PHE A 284 21.17 -0.71 14.31
CA PHE A 284 22.02 -1.60 13.53
C PHE A 284 23.34 -1.87 14.24
N ASP A 285 23.39 -3.00 14.94
CA ASP A 285 24.57 -3.54 15.60
C ASP A 285 25.26 -2.46 16.48
N THR A 286 26.53 -2.09 16.22
CA THR A 286 27.24 -1.03 16.96
C THR A 286 26.73 0.40 16.70
N GLY A 287 25.85 0.60 15.73
CA GLY A 287 25.40 1.90 15.25
C GLY A 287 26.39 2.61 14.32
N THR A 288 27.39 1.89 13.79
CA THR A 288 28.46 2.48 12.97
C THR A 288 28.69 1.70 11.66
N THR A 289 29.47 2.27 10.75
CA THR A 289 29.92 1.55 9.53
C THR A 289 31.09 0.60 9.81
N SER A 290 31.85 0.82 10.90
CA SER A 290 32.93 -0.02 11.41
C SER A 290 33.35 0.48 12.80
N PRO A 291 33.59 -0.39 13.81
CA PRO A 291 33.43 -1.85 13.77
C PRO A 291 31.97 -2.27 13.66
N VAL A 292 31.70 -3.37 12.95
CA VAL A 292 30.34 -3.86 12.69
C VAL A 292 30.33 -5.39 12.63
N HIS A 293 29.16 -6.00 12.86
CA HIS A 293 28.92 -7.43 12.69
C HIS A 293 29.49 -7.92 11.35
N PRO A 294 30.30 -9.01 11.31
CA PRO A 294 31.13 -9.35 10.15
C PRO A 294 30.37 -9.48 8.83
N ASP A 295 29.14 -10.00 8.87
CA ASP A 295 28.25 -10.18 7.71
C ASP A 295 27.84 -8.90 6.97
N PHE A 296 28.31 -7.72 7.40
CA PHE A 296 28.07 -6.42 6.76
C PHE A 296 29.37 -5.66 6.44
N ALA A 297 30.54 -6.23 6.72
CA ALA A 297 31.83 -5.58 6.55
C ALA A 297 32.01 -5.04 5.11
N ASP A 298 32.56 -3.83 5.00
CA ASP A 298 32.80 -3.10 3.74
C ASP A 298 31.55 -2.87 2.86
N ARG A 299 30.34 -3.16 3.35
CA ARG A 299 29.07 -3.01 2.62
C ARG A 299 28.10 -1.99 3.22
N VAL A 300 28.37 -1.47 4.42
CA VAL A 300 27.63 -0.35 5.02
C VAL A 300 28.08 0.98 4.40
N LYS A 301 27.17 1.65 3.65
CA LYS A 301 27.42 2.91 2.95
C LYS A 301 27.11 4.14 3.81
N ALA A 302 26.13 4.02 4.71
CA ALA A 302 25.81 4.99 5.75
C ALA A 302 25.01 4.31 6.86
N VAL A 303 25.19 4.80 8.09
CA VAL A 303 24.26 4.61 9.21
C VAL A 303 23.79 5.99 9.63
N MET A 304 22.50 6.11 9.96
CA MET A 304 21.84 7.33 10.42
C MET A 304 21.00 6.99 11.65
N SER A 305 20.79 7.97 12.53
CA SER A 305 19.79 7.90 13.60
C SER A 305 18.93 9.16 13.58
N PHE A 306 17.67 9.01 13.94
CA PHE A 306 16.68 10.08 13.95
C PHE A 306 16.27 10.39 15.40
N PRO A 307 16.33 11.67 15.85
CA PRO A 307 16.01 12.05 17.22
C PRO A 307 14.52 11.88 17.51
N ILE A 308 14.18 11.74 18.80
CA ILE A 308 12.79 11.64 19.27
C ILE A 308 11.97 12.82 18.75
N THR A 309 10.88 12.54 18.03
CA THR A 309 10.01 13.57 17.46
C THR A 309 9.33 14.42 18.53
N SER A 310 9.03 15.67 18.14
CA SER A 310 8.48 16.68 19.05
C SER A 310 7.13 16.30 19.65
N GLU A 311 6.37 15.38 19.05
CA GLU A 311 5.10 14.87 19.57
C GLU A 311 5.21 14.11 20.90
N TYR A 312 6.39 13.54 21.22
CA TYR A 312 6.61 12.86 22.50
C TYR A 312 6.95 13.83 23.65
N SER A 313 7.33 15.08 23.34
CA SER A 313 7.74 16.11 24.31
C SER A 313 6.77 16.36 25.48
N PRO A 314 5.43 16.26 25.34
CA PRO A 314 4.52 16.34 26.48
C PRO A 314 4.78 15.25 27.51
N TYR A 315 5.07 14.02 27.06
CA TYR A 315 5.10 12.80 27.87
C TYR A 315 6.48 12.40 28.42
N ILE A 316 7.57 12.96 27.87
CA ILE A 316 8.95 12.58 28.23
C ILE A 316 9.78 13.76 28.77
N ASN A 317 10.83 13.46 29.52
CA ASN A 317 11.82 14.42 30.02
C ASN A 317 12.90 14.73 28.97
N ASN A 318 13.28 13.74 28.15
CA ASN A 318 14.36 13.81 27.17
C ASN A 318 13.89 14.22 25.75
N ALA A 319 13.07 15.27 25.65
CA ALA A 319 12.52 15.74 24.38
C ALA A 319 13.62 16.09 23.36
N GLY A 320 13.52 15.54 22.14
CA GLY A 320 14.51 15.76 21.07
C GLY A 320 15.86 15.06 21.26
N ALA A 321 15.97 14.13 22.22
CA ALA A 321 17.18 13.33 22.39
C ALA A 321 17.48 12.43 21.18
N ASN A 322 18.75 12.09 21.01
CA ASN A 322 19.22 11.03 20.12
C ASN A 322 20.18 10.13 20.90
N ASP A 323 19.89 8.83 21.03
CA ASP A 323 20.76 7.86 21.72
C ASP A 323 21.71 7.08 20.80
N GLY A 324 21.73 7.43 19.50
CA GLY A 324 22.59 6.83 18.48
C GLY A 324 21.84 5.85 17.59
N ALA A 325 22.58 5.01 16.87
CA ALA A 325 22.04 4.03 15.92
C ALA A 325 22.30 2.57 16.34
N ALA A 326 22.80 2.33 17.55
CA ALA A 326 23.14 1.00 18.03
C ALA A 326 21.88 0.19 18.35
N ASP A 327 21.91 -1.11 18.06
CA ASP A 327 20.77 -2.01 18.29
C ASP A 327 20.87 -2.63 19.69
N LEU A 328 20.38 -1.87 20.68
CA LEU A 328 20.67 -2.08 22.11
C LEU A 328 19.61 -2.88 22.88
N ASP A 329 18.38 -2.99 22.37
CA ASP A 329 17.25 -3.59 23.09
C ASP A 329 16.75 -4.87 22.42
N SER A 330 16.22 -4.76 21.19
CA SER A 330 15.55 -5.86 20.49
C SER A 330 16.46 -6.70 19.59
N GLY A 331 17.48 -6.10 18.96
CA GLY A 331 18.27 -6.76 17.90
C GLY A 331 17.54 -6.82 16.55
N HIS A 332 16.37 -6.19 16.44
CA HIS A 332 15.43 -6.35 15.34
C HIS A 332 15.98 -5.76 14.03
N GLY A 333 16.43 -4.51 14.04
CA GLY A 333 16.98 -3.85 12.85
C GLY A 333 18.23 -4.53 12.30
N THR A 334 19.07 -5.10 13.18
CA THR A 334 20.21 -5.94 12.75
C THR A 334 19.74 -7.22 12.07
N HIS A 335 18.70 -7.88 12.60
CA HIS A 335 18.15 -9.14 12.10
C HIS A 335 17.41 -8.99 10.76
N VAL A 336 16.64 -7.92 10.63
CA VAL A 336 16.05 -7.42 9.39
C VAL A 336 17.14 -7.20 8.34
N THR A 337 18.22 -6.51 8.70
CA THR A 337 19.33 -6.20 7.79
C THR A 337 20.11 -7.44 7.33
N GLY A 338 20.37 -8.38 8.25
CA GLY A 338 20.95 -9.70 7.92
C GLY A 338 20.12 -10.46 6.91
N SER A 339 18.79 -10.35 7.02
CA SER A 339 17.85 -10.98 6.11
C SER A 339 17.88 -10.33 4.72
N VAL A 340 18.02 -9.00 4.61
CA VAL A 340 18.23 -8.36 3.29
C VAL A 340 19.53 -8.84 2.63
N LEU A 341 20.65 -8.64 3.32
CA LEU A 341 21.98 -8.60 2.69
C LEU A 341 23.15 -9.10 3.55
N GLY A 342 22.92 -9.83 4.65
CA GLY A 342 24.01 -10.49 5.38
C GLY A 342 24.70 -11.53 4.50
N ASP A 343 26.03 -11.50 4.36
CA ASP A 343 26.76 -12.43 3.49
C ASP A 343 27.08 -13.79 4.15
N GLY A 344 26.97 -13.87 5.47
CA GLY A 344 27.21 -15.08 6.25
C GLY A 344 28.64 -15.31 6.70
N THR A 345 29.54 -14.32 6.59
CA THR A 345 30.95 -14.42 7.00
C THR A 345 31.12 -14.96 8.43
N ALA A 346 30.29 -14.57 9.40
CA ALA A 346 30.36 -15.09 10.77
C ALA A 346 29.77 -16.49 10.95
N SER A 347 29.01 -17.02 9.98
CA SER A 347 28.44 -18.38 9.99
C SER A 347 29.29 -19.39 9.24
N ALA A 348 30.17 -18.95 8.33
CA ALA A 348 31.02 -19.82 7.52
C ALA A 348 31.99 -20.70 8.32
N VAL A 349 32.20 -20.38 9.61
CA VAL A 349 33.01 -21.15 10.57
C VAL A 349 32.19 -22.06 11.49
N VAL A 350 30.85 -22.06 11.38
CA VAL A 350 29.96 -22.86 12.24
C VAL A 350 29.83 -24.28 11.68
N ALA A 351 30.57 -25.20 12.27
CA ALA A 351 30.58 -26.61 11.85
C ALA A 351 29.17 -27.24 11.87
N GLY A 352 28.86 -28.04 10.85
CA GLY A 352 27.59 -28.78 10.76
C GLY A 352 26.39 -27.96 10.25
N HIS A 353 26.54 -26.66 9.97
CA HIS A 353 25.47 -25.80 9.48
C HIS A 353 25.79 -25.15 8.13
N PRO A 354 24.79 -24.91 7.25
CA PRO A 354 24.99 -24.11 6.05
C PRO A 354 25.17 -22.62 6.39
N THR A 355 25.88 -21.89 5.52
CA THR A 355 26.07 -20.44 5.63
C THR A 355 24.73 -19.71 5.74
N ILE A 356 24.55 -18.99 6.85
CA ILE A 356 23.40 -18.16 7.17
C ILE A 356 23.56 -16.83 6.43
N ARG A 357 22.67 -16.51 5.49
CA ARG A 357 22.79 -15.33 4.64
C ARG A 357 21.43 -14.77 4.22
N GLY A 358 21.40 -13.47 3.93
CA GLY A 358 20.31 -12.82 3.19
C GLY A 358 20.34 -13.17 1.70
N LEU A 359 19.42 -12.57 0.94
CA LEU A 359 19.34 -12.80 -0.51
C LEU A 359 20.38 -11.97 -1.28
N ALA A 360 20.56 -10.70 -0.92
CA ALA A 360 21.35 -9.73 -1.68
C ALA A 360 22.77 -9.54 -1.09
N THR A 361 23.55 -10.61 -1.00
CA THR A 361 24.82 -10.66 -0.26
C THR A 361 25.93 -9.71 -0.73
N LYS A 362 25.83 -9.09 -1.91
CA LYS A 362 26.74 -8.01 -2.37
C LYS A 362 26.14 -6.62 -2.38
N ALA A 363 24.82 -6.48 -2.14
CA ALA A 363 24.20 -5.16 -2.06
C ALA A 363 24.82 -4.31 -0.95
N LYS A 364 24.80 -2.99 -1.15
CA LYS A 364 25.26 -2.01 -0.16
C LYS A 364 24.08 -1.53 0.71
N LEU A 365 24.35 -1.29 1.98
CA LEU A 365 23.37 -0.90 2.99
C LEU A 365 23.37 0.62 3.23
N VAL A 366 22.19 1.21 3.34
CA VAL A 366 21.95 2.45 4.08
C VAL A 366 21.05 2.11 5.26
N PHE A 367 21.50 2.32 6.50
CA PHE A 367 20.68 2.05 7.68
C PHE A 367 20.16 3.34 8.31
N GLN A 368 18.91 3.31 8.78
CA GLN A 368 18.23 4.42 9.46
C GLN A 368 17.60 3.89 10.76
N ALA A 369 18.23 4.22 11.89
CA ALA A 369 17.73 3.91 13.22
C ALA A 369 16.64 4.91 13.62
N VAL A 370 15.48 4.39 14.02
CA VAL A 370 14.33 5.18 14.48
C VAL A 370 13.78 4.72 15.83
N GLU A 371 14.32 3.64 16.42
CA GLU A 371 14.08 3.32 17.83
C GLU A 371 14.91 4.25 18.72
N GLN A 372 14.31 4.72 19.82
CA GLN A 372 14.90 5.67 20.77
C GLN A 372 14.41 5.38 22.20
N ALA A 373 15.25 5.62 23.21
CA ALA A 373 14.90 5.49 24.62
C ALA A 373 14.07 6.70 25.12
N LEU A 374 12.89 6.46 25.67
CA LEU A 374 12.01 7.49 26.25
C LEU A 374 12.13 7.53 27.78
N ASP A 375 12.50 8.70 28.32
CA ASP A 375 12.45 9.01 29.74
C ASP A 375 11.04 9.53 30.10
N TRP A 376 10.12 8.61 30.36
CA TRP A 376 8.71 8.92 30.59
C TRP A 376 8.45 9.66 31.90
N LYS A 377 7.77 10.82 31.82
CA LYS A 377 7.28 11.58 32.99
C LYS A 377 6.29 10.80 33.86
N ASN A 378 5.55 9.87 33.26
CA ASN A 378 4.65 8.96 33.95
C ASN A 378 5.28 7.55 33.96
N PRO A 379 5.75 7.04 35.11
CA PRO A 379 6.36 5.71 35.18
C PRO A 379 5.47 4.57 34.68
N ALA A 380 4.13 4.71 34.75
CA ALA A 380 3.20 3.71 34.22
C ALA A 380 3.31 3.54 32.69
N PHE A 381 3.85 4.53 31.97
CA PHE A 381 4.05 4.43 30.52
C PHE A 381 5.23 3.52 30.15
N VAL A 382 6.22 3.34 31.03
CA VAL A 382 7.26 2.30 30.87
C VAL A 382 6.62 0.91 30.77
N ALA A 383 5.64 0.61 31.63
CA ALA A 383 4.94 -0.67 31.64
C ALA A 383 3.95 -0.84 30.47
N LYS A 384 3.29 0.24 30.03
CA LYS A 384 2.29 0.20 28.94
C LYS A 384 2.91 0.20 27.54
N TYR A 385 3.98 0.97 27.34
CA TYR A 385 4.57 1.24 26.03
C TYR A 385 5.97 0.65 25.84
N GLY A 386 6.74 0.47 26.92
CA GLY A 386 8.15 0.09 26.88
C GLY A 386 9.07 1.28 27.17
N ARG A 387 10.38 1.02 27.32
CA ARG A 387 11.41 2.08 27.38
C ARG A 387 11.76 2.60 25.99
N TYR A 388 11.91 1.69 25.03
CA TYR A 388 12.23 2.02 23.65
C TYR A 388 10.94 2.02 22.80
N LEU A 389 10.86 2.96 21.86
CA LEU A 389 9.82 3.06 20.84
C LEU A 389 10.42 3.58 19.54
N LEU A 390 9.73 3.38 18.41
CA LEU A 390 10.07 3.93 17.09
C LEU A 390 9.80 5.46 16.99
N ALA A 391 10.20 6.20 18.03
CA ALA A 391 9.91 7.62 18.21
C ALA A 391 10.81 8.55 17.38
N GLY A 392 11.79 8.00 16.65
CA GLY A 392 12.55 8.72 15.62
C GLY A 392 11.85 8.79 14.26
N ILE A 393 10.70 8.13 14.06
CA ILE A 393 9.96 8.22 12.79
C ILE A 393 9.36 9.64 12.64
N PRO A 394 9.78 10.43 11.64
CA PRO A 394 9.33 11.82 11.46
C PRO A 394 7.85 11.90 11.06
N VAL A 395 7.25 13.07 11.34
CA VAL A 395 5.86 13.39 10.93
C VAL A 395 5.71 13.47 9.41
N ASP A 396 6.79 13.74 8.67
CA ASP A 396 6.86 13.58 7.22
C ASP A 396 7.87 12.49 6.87
N LEU A 397 7.41 11.38 6.29
CA LEU A 397 8.27 10.27 5.91
C LEU A 397 9.23 10.61 4.75
N ALA A 398 9.04 11.74 4.07
CA ALA A 398 10.04 12.27 3.13
C ALA A 398 11.39 12.56 3.82
N ASP A 399 11.42 12.85 5.12
CA ASP A 399 12.65 13.02 5.90
C ASP A 399 13.40 11.68 6.13
N LEU A 400 12.74 10.52 6.03
CA LEU A 400 13.40 9.21 5.95
C LEU A 400 13.84 8.93 4.51
N PHE A 401 12.93 9.06 3.55
CA PHE A 401 13.14 8.57 2.19
C PHE A 401 14.13 9.43 1.40
N THR A 402 14.18 10.75 1.62
CA THR A 402 15.07 11.67 0.90
C THR A 402 16.55 11.42 1.21
N PRO A 403 17.00 11.30 2.48
CA PRO A 403 18.37 10.90 2.78
C PRO A 403 18.77 9.55 2.17
N ALA A 404 17.90 8.54 2.25
CA ALA A 404 18.14 7.22 1.66
C ALA A 404 18.30 7.28 0.13
N TYR A 405 17.37 7.96 -0.55
CA TYR A 405 17.42 8.16 -2.01
C TYR A 405 18.69 8.90 -2.46
N ASN A 406 19.10 9.93 -1.70
CA ASN A 406 20.31 10.72 -1.95
C ASN A 406 21.60 9.96 -1.64
N LYS A 407 21.59 9.03 -0.68
CA LYS A 407 22.66 8.03 -0.50
C LYS A 407 22.63 6.92 -1.57
N GLY A 408 21.71 7.00 -2.54
CA GLY A 408 21.66 6.14 -3.72
C GLY A 408 20.84 4.86 -3.54
N ALA A 409 20.11 4.69 -2.42
CA ALA A 409 19.20 3.57 -2.26
C ALA A 409 18.06 3.66 -3.30
N ARG A 410 17.65 2.51 -3.86
CA ARG A 410 16.50 2.42 -4.78
C ARG A 410 15.43 1.43 -4.34
N ILE A 411 15.70 0.75 -3.23
CA ILE A 411 14.78 -0.12 -2.49
C ILE A 411 14.86 0.35 -1.03
N HIS A 412 13.72 0.49 -0.36
CA HIS A 412 13.63 0.93 1.03
C HIS A 412 12.67 0.01 1.78
N THR A 413 13.18 -0.76 2.75
CA THR A 413 12.38 -1.70 3.54
C THR A 413 12.08 -1.13 4.92
N ASN A 414 10.81 -1.22 5.32
CA ASN A 414 10.29 -0.76 6.59
C ASN A 414 9.64 -1.95 7.29
N SER A 415 10.16 -2.30 8.44
CA SER A 415 9.83 -3.52 9.18
C SER A 415 9.05 -3.18 10.45
N TRP A 416 8.09 -2.29 10.24
CA TRP A 416 7.26 -1.63 11.23
C TRP A 416 5.94 -1.14 10.62
N GLY A 417 4.96 -0.85 11.47
CA GLY A 417 3.66 -0.30 11.12
C GLY A 417 2.86 0.17 12.33
N GLY A 418 1.64 0.65 12.12
CA GLY A 418 0.74 1.18 13.14
C GLY A 418 -0.54 1.74 12.52
N GLY A 419 -1.38 2.38 13.33
CA GLY A 419 -2.65 2.91 12.87
C GLY A 419 -3.81 1.94 12.96
N ASP A 420 -4.95 2.40 12.45
CA ASP A 420 -6.20 1.66 12.44
C ASP A 420 -6.29 0.71 11.23
N PRO A 421 -6.92 -0.46 11.38
CA PRO A 421 -7.02 -1.49 10.34
C PRO A 421 -7.55 -0.97 9.00
N GLY A 422 -6.81 -1.25 7.93
CA GLY A 422 -7.21 -0.94 6.56
C GLY A 422 -7.21 0.55 6.18
N ILE A 423 -6.98 1.48 7.12
CA ILE A 423 -7.10 2.93 6.91
C ILE A 423 -5.90 3.50 6.12
N TYR A 424 -6.18 4.47 5.25
CA TYR A 424 -5.18 5.27 4.54
C TYR A 424 -4.96 6.61 5.28
N ASP A 425 -3.86 6.73 6.03
CA ASP A 425 -3.54 7.87 6.90
C ASP A 425 -2.60 8.91 6.23
N ASP A 426 -1.98 9.78 7.04
CA ASP A 426 -0.95 10.74 6.63
C ASP A 426 0.36 10.07 6.20
N GLN A 427 0.73 8.94 6.80
CA GLN A 427 1.92 8.15 6.44
C GLN A 427 1.73 7.46 5.09
N CYS A 428 0.56 6.87 4.83
CA CYS A 428 0.19 6.31 3.53
C CYS A 428 0.28 7.36 2.42
N ARG A 429 -0.22 8.58 2.71
CA ARG A 429 -0.11 9.73 1.80
C ARG A 429 1.35 10.12 1.55
N ALA A 430 2.21 10.15 2.56
CA ALA A 430 3.64 10.45 2.37
C ALA A 430 4.34 9.38 1.51
N VAL A 431 4.07 8.09 1.74
CA VAL A 431 4.60 6.95 0.97
C VAL A 431 4.18 7.04 -0.50
N ASP A 432 2.88 7.21 -0.77
CA ASP A 432 2.37 7.29 -2.15
C ASP A 432 2.89 8.53 -2.87
N THR A 433 2.95 9.68 -2.20
CA THR A 433 3.52 10.93 -2.73
C THR A 433 5.00 10.74 -3.10
N PHE A 434 5.81 10.16 -2.20
CA PHE A 434 7.23 9.98 -2.46
C PHE A 434 7.47 9.02 -3.63
N MET A 435 6.72 7.93 -3.75
CA MET A 435 6.82 6.97 -4.87
C MET A 435 6.22 7.49 -6.19
N TRP A 436 5.32 8.46 -6.13
CA TRP A 436 4.82 9.20 -7.30
C TRP A 436 5.88 10.15 -7.85
N GLU A 437 6.54 10.92 -6.98
CA GLU A 437 7.59 11.88 -7.35
C GLU A 437 8.94 11.21 -7.67
N HIS A 438 9.25 10.08 -7.02
CA HIS A 438 10.48 9.31 -7.21
C HIS A 438 10.18 7.91 -7.78
N PRO A 439 9.69 7.80 -9.04
CA PRO A 439 9.17 6.53 -9.59
C PRO A 439 10.20 5.40 -9.71
N SER A 440 11.50 5.66 -9.50
CA SER A 440 12.57 4.63 -9.46
C SER A 440 12.94 4.14 -8.06
N PHE A 441 12.19 4.57 -7.03
CA PHE A 441 12.33 4.16 -5.63
C PHE A 441 11.18 3.22 -5.25
N CYS A 442 11.52 2.01 -4.79
CA CYS A 442 10.52 1.03 -4.34
C CYS A 442 10.52 0.97 -2.81
N ILE A 443 9.37 1.25 -2.18
CA ILE A 443 9.21 1.19 -0.72
C ILE A 443 8.42 -0.06 -0.35
N LEU A 444 8.90 -0.81 0.63
CA LEU A 444 8.23 -1.97 1.20
C LEU A 444 7.78 -1.68 2.64
N PHE A 445 6.67 -2.31 3.04
CA PHE A 445 6.18 -2.32 4.42
C PHE A 445 5.72 -3.72 4.82
N ALA A 446 5.94 -4.06 6.08
CA ALA A 446 5.31 -5.25 6.68
C ALA A 446 3.78 -5.06 6.74
N ALA A 447 3.03 -6.15 6.55
CA ALA A 447 1.56 -6.13 6.61
C ALA A 447 1.01 -5.78 8.00
N GLY A 448 1.73 -6.20 9.06
CA GLY A 448 1.25 -6.22 10.44
C GLY A 448 1.09 -7.66 10.94
N ASN A 449 0.97 -7.81 12.26
CA ASN A 449 1.01 -9.10 12.96
C ASN A 449 -0.34 -9.36 13.62
N ASP A 450 -1.41 -8.92 12.95
CA ASP A 450 -2.74 -8.75 13.52
C ASP A 450 -3.80 -9.63 12.86
N GLY A 451 -3.34 -10.73 12.24
CA GLY A 451 -4.16 -11.93 12.17
C GLY A 451 -4.46 -12.47 13.58
N SER A 452 -5.69 -12.95 13.75
CA SER A 452 -6.20 -13.65 14.93
C SER A 452 -7.41 -14.51 14.54
N ASP A 453 -7.68 -15.54 15.31
CA ASP A 453 -8.91 -16.36 15.35
C ASP A 453 -9.65 -16.01 16.68
N SER A 454 -9.80 -14.71 16.96
CA SER A 454 -10.10 -14.21 18.32
C SER A 454 -11.53 -14.50 18.79
N ASP A 455 -12.43 -14.73 17.83
CA ASP A 455 -13.80 -15.23 17.98
C ASP A 455 -13.88 -16.77 18.01
N GLY A 456 -12.82 -17.48 17.59
CA GLY A 456 -12.67 -18.92 17.75
C GLY A 456 -13.46 -19.77 16.77
N ASP A 457 -13.64 -19.31 15.53
CA ASP A 457 -14.33 -20.04 14.46
C ASP A 457 -13.39 -20.92 13.61
N GLY A 458 -12.07 -20.80 13.80
CA GLY A 458 -11.02 -21.53 13.08
C GLY A 458 -10.47 -20.79 11.85
N GLN A 459 -10.91 -19.55 11.62
CA GLN A 459 -10.48 -18.69 10.52
C GLN A 459 -9.75 -17.46 11.05
N ILE A 460 -8.88 -16.87 10.22
CA ILE A 460 -8.23 -15.61 10.59
C ILE A 460 -9.13 -14.45 10.17
N ASN A 461 -9.44 -13.59 11.14
CA ASN A 461 -10.22 -12.38 10.96
C ASN A 461 -9.61 -11.50 9.83
N LEU A 462 -10.44 -11.04 8.90
CA LEU A 462 -10.04 -10.19 7.78
C LEU A 462 -9.92 -8.71 8.18
N GLY A 463 -9.22 -7.92 7.37
CA GLY A 463 -9.12 -6.47 7.52
C GLY A 463 -8.19 -6.02 8.64
N SER A 464 -7.03 -6.65 8.81
CA SER A 464 -6.05 -6.35 9.86
C SER A 464 -4.71 -5.79 9.38
N VAL A 465 -4.55 -5.51 8.07
CA VAL A 465 -3.37 -4.78 7.54
C VAL A 465 -3.35 -3.33 8.05
N THR A 466 -2.21 -2.87 8.55
CA THR A 466 -2.05 -1.53 9.15
C THR A 466 -1.22 -0.57 8.29
N SER A 467 -1.28 0.73 8.59
CA SER A 467 -0.43 1.76 7.96
C SER A 467 1.05 1.54 8.31
N PRO A 468 2.02 1.96 7.47
CA PRO A 468 1.85 2.45 6.09
C PRO A 468 1.65 1.35 5.05
N GLY A 469 1.54 0.07 5.47
CA GLY A 469 1.24 -1.09 4.62
C GLY A 469 -0.11 -1.03 3.89
N THR A 470 -1.00 -0.13 4.26
CA THR A 470 -2.25 0.17 3.55
C THR A 470 -2.09 1.14 2.37
N ALA A 471 -0.91 1.70 2.12
CA ALA A 471 -0.65 2.60 0.98
C ALA A 471 -0.72 1.86 -0.38
N LYS A 472 -0.96 2.58 -1.49
CA LYS A 472 -1.19 1.97 -2.82
C LYS A 472 0.11 1.60 -3.52
N ASN A 473 1.09 2.50 -3.45
CA ASN A 473 2.31 2.44 -4.26
C ASN A 473 3.37 1.52 -3.66
N CYS A 474 3.39 1.35 -2.33
CA CYS A 474 4.30 0.43 -1.66
C CYS A 474 4.03 -1.04 -2.01
N LEU A 475 5.02 -1.88 -1.78
CA LEU A 475 4.90 -3.34 -1.79
C LEU A 475 4.73 -3.82 -0.35
N THR A 476 3.50 -4.20 0.01
CA THR A 476 3.17 -4.67 1.36
C THR A 476 3.34 -6.17 1.43
N VAL A 477 4.07 -6.64 2.43
CA VAL A 477 4.51 -8.04 2.53
C VAL A 477 3.92 -8.68 3.79
N GLY A 478 3.09 -9.71 3.58
CA GLY A 478 2.66 -10.63 4.64
C GLY A 478 3.59 -11.83 4.76
N ALA A 479 3.24 -12.78 5.63
CA ALA A 479 4.03 -13.97 5.92
C ALA A 479 3.33 -15.29 5.51
N SER A 480 4.09 -16.20 4.90
CA SER A 480 3.79 -17.64 4.77
C SER A 480 4.71 -18.43 5.70
N GLU A 481 4.48 -19.72 5.98
CA GLU A 481 5.38 -20.43 6.90
C GLU A 481 6.76 -20.75 6.29
N ASN A 482 7.70 -21.11 7.15
CA ASN A 482 8.99 -21.67 6.77
C ASN A 482 9.01 -23.19 6.99
N LEU A 483 9.91 -23.89 6.30
CA LEU A 483 10.14 -25.31 6.54
C LEU A 483 11.27 -25.50 7.57
N ARG A 484 10.92 -25.57 8.86
CA ARG A 484 11.86 -25.86 9.96
C ARG A 484 11.28 -26.85 10.95
N ARG A 485 11.24 -28.11 10.54
CA ARG A 485 10.63 -29.21 11.31
C ARG A 485 11.24 -29.52 12.69
N SER A 486 12.35 -28.86 13.04
CA SER A 486 12.85 -28.77 14.42
C SER A 486 11.92 -27.99 15.37
N PHE A 487 10.86 -27.36 14.84
CA PHE A 487 9.88 -26.56 15.56
C PHE A 487 8.42 -27.04 15.34
N ASP A 488 8.22 -28.26 14.83
CA ASP A 488 6.90 -28.92 14.70
C ASP A 488 6.11 -28.98 16.04
N ASN A 489 6.78 -28.77 17.18
CA ASN A 489 6.19 -28.76 18.52
C ASN A 489 5.94 -27.35 19.09
N GLN A 490 5.94 -26.31 18.25
CA GLN A 490 5.67 -24.93 18.64
C GLN A 490 4.38 -24.49 17.94
N HIS A 491 3.26 -24.47 18.67
CA HIS A 491 1.93 -24.19 18.11
C HIS A 491 1.46 -22.79 18.46
N TYR A 492 0.63 -22.18 17.60
CA TYR A 492 0.13 -20.81 17.83
C TYR A 492 -0.65 -20.68 19.15
N GLY A 493 -1.41 -21.71 19.55
CA GLY A 493 -2.18 -21.72 20.79
C GLY A 493 -1.35 -21.84 22.07
N ASP A 494 -0.10 -22.32 21.99
CA ASP A 494 0.83 -22.34 23.14
C ASP A 494 1.45 -20.95 23.36
N TRP A 495 1.69 -20.21 22.27
CA TRP A 495 2.32 -18.89 22.29
C TRP A 495 1.33 -17.75 22.52
N TRP A 496 0.14 -17.83 21.91
CA TRP A 496 -0.90 -16.80 21.98
C TRP A 496 -2.31 -17.40 22.15
N PRO A 497 -2.62 -18.03 23.30
CA PRO A 497 -3.91 -18.71 23.54
C PRO A 497 -5.16 -17.81 23.49
N GLN A 498 -4.98 -16.47 23.50
CA GLN A 498 -6.07 -15.50 23.32
C GLN A 498 -6.32 -15.16 21.84
N ASP A 499 -5.27 -15.22 21.00
CA ASP A 499 -5.36 -14.94 19.57
C ASP A 499 -5.73 -16.19 18.76
N TYR A 500 -5.46 -17.39 19.29
CA TYR A 500 -5.75 -18.70 18.64
C TYR A 500 -6.38 -19.70 19.64
N PRO A 501 -7.61 -19.43 20.11
CA PRO A 501 -8.32 -20.25 21.09
C PRO A 501 -8.85 -21.57 20.51
N ALA A 502 -9.01 -21.71 19.19
CA ALA A 502 -9.70 -22.81 18.53
C ALA A 502 -8.83 -23.57 17.48
N PRO A 503 -9.14 -24.84 17.17
CA PRO A 503 -8.56 -25.54 16.02
C PRO A 503 -9.06 -24.93 14.69
N PRO A 504 -8.26 -24.96 13.60
CA PRO A 504 -6.97 -25.65 13.51
C PRO A 504 -5.83 -24.89 14.19
N TYR A 505 -5.87 -23.56 14.24
CA TYR A 505 -4.72 -22.72 14.56
C TYR A 505 -4.13 -22.96 15.95
N LYS A 506 -4.96 -23.17 16.98
CA LYS A 506 -4.50 -23.52 18.34
C LYS A 506 -3.45 -24.64 18.37
N SER A 507 -3.61 -25.64 17.51
CA SER A 507 -2.78 -26.84 17.41
C SER A 507 -1.96 -26.93 16.13
N ALA A 508 -2.04 -25.93 15.24
CA ALA A 508 -1.19 -25.87 14.07
C ALA A 508 0.25 -25.56 14.52
N PRO A 509 1.26 -26.29 14.04
CA PRO A 509 2.65 -25.89 14.19
C PRO A 509 2.90 -24.53 13.53
N MET A 510 4.04 -23.94 13.83
CA MET A 510 4.49 -22.68 13.22
C MET A 510 5.76 -22.92 12.39
N GLY A 511 5.84 -23.95 11.56
CA GLY A 511 7.05 -24.18 10.75
C GLY A 511 7.17 -25.54 10.07
N ASP A 512 6.06 -26.21 9.77
CA ASP A 512 6.04 -27.53 9.11
C ASP A 512 5.70 -27.45 7.62
N ASP A 513 4.86 -26.50 7.19
CA ASP A 513 4.37 -26.41 5.81
C ASP A 513 4.59 -25.02 5.14
N PRO A 514 5.59 -24.88 4.23
CA PRO A 514 5.89 -23.61 3.56
C PRO A 514 4.82 -23.13 2.57
N ASP A 515 3.74 -23.90 2.39
CA ASP A 515 2.61 -23.60 1.51
C ASP A 515 1.38 -23.06 2.26
N GLN A 516 1.51 -22.71 3.55
CA GLN A 516 0.46 -22.08 4.38
C GLN A 516 0.72 -20.59 4.69
N VAL A 517 -0.36 -19.83 4.90
CA VAL A 517 -0.29 -18.42 5.34
C VAL A 517 -0.37 -18.34 6.86
N VAL A 518 0.71 -17.87 7.49
CA VAL A 518 0.90 -17.87 8.95
C VAL A 518 -0.26 -17.19 9.67
N ALA A 519 -0.67 -17.72 10.82
CA ALA A 519 -1.89 -17.29 11.50
C ALA A 519 -1.90 -15.78 11.82
N PHE A 520 -0.78 -15.25 12.30
CA PHE A 520 -0.64 -13.85 12.70
C PHE A 520 -0.47 -12.85 11.55
N SER A 521 -0.18 -13.26 10.32
CA SER A 521 0.06 -12.30 9.23
C SER A 521 -1.22 -11.52 8.97
N SER A 522 -1.16 -10.20 9.11
CA SER A 522 -2.30 -9.32 8.88
C SER A 522 -2.91 -9.55 7.50
N ARG A 523 -4.25 -9.58 7.47
CA ARG A 523 -5.07 -9.96 6.31
C ARG A 523 -5.76 -8.72 5.73
N GLY A 524 -5.95 -8.68 4.42
CA GLY A 524 -6.81 -7.70 3.76
C GLY A 524 -8.30 -8.01 3.95
N PRO A 525 -9.18 -7.32 3.20
CA PRO A 525 -8.85 -6.18 2.35
C PRO A 525 -8.48 -4.94 3.19
N THR A 526 -8.04 -3.87 2.53
CA THR A 526 -8.04 -2.53 3.13
C THR A 526 -9.46 -1.99 3.30
N ALA A 527 -9.64 -0.89 4.03
CA ALA A 527 -10.97 -0.33 4.31
C ALA A 527 -11.72 0.19 3.06
N ASP A 528 -11.00 0.51 1.97
CA ASP A 528 -11.56 0.83 0.65
C ASP A 528 -11.58 -0.38 -0.31
N GLY A 529 -11.34 -1.60 0.18
CA GLY A 529 -11.50 -2.84 -0.57
C GLY A 529 -10.26 -3.32 -1.34
N ARG A 530 -9.13 -2.59 -1.33
CA ARG A 530 -7.91 -3.02 -2.03
C ARG A 530 -7.31 -4.27 -1.43
N ILE A 531 -6.77 -5.12 -2.31
CA ILE A 531 -6.02 -6.33 -1.98
C ILE A 531 -4.75 -5.92 -1.24
N LYS A 532 -4.63 -6.38 0.01
CA LYS A 532 -3.41 -6.35 0.81
C LYS A 532 -3.31 -7.65 1.63
N PRO A 533 -2.11 -8.15 2.00
CA PRO A 533 -0.81 -7.72 1.47
C PRO A 533 -0.74 -7.89 -0.06
N ASP A 534 0.24 -7.27 -0.72
CA ASP A 534 0.40 -7.45 -2.17
C ASP A 534 0.92 -8.86 -2.48
N ILE A 535 1.77 -9.39 -1.60
CA ILE A 535 2.42 -10.70 -1.67
C ILE A 535 2.71 -11.20 -0.25
N VAL A 536 3.01 -12.49 -0.13
CA VAL A 536 3.69 -13.02 1.06
C VAL A 536 5.14 -13.39 0.73
N ALA A 537 5.98 -13.39 1.74
CA ALA A 537 7.21 -14.16 1.75
C ALA A 537 7.17 -15.10 2.96
N PRO A 538 8.02 -16.13 3.03
CA PRO A 538 8.08 -17.03 4.18
C PRO A 538 8.35 -16.24 5.47
N GLY A 539 8.02 -16.80 6.64
CA GLY A 539 7.69 -16.00 7.82
C GLY A 539 7.34 -16.77 9.11
N THR A 540 8.02 -17.90 9.41
CA THR A 540 8.13 -18.50 10.77
C THR A 540 9.53 -19.08 11.07
N TRP A 541 10.20 -18.73 12.17
CA TRP A 541 11.62 -19.08 12.50
C TRP A 541 12.76 -18.72 11.49
N ILE A 542 13.24 -17.46 11.40
CA ILE A 542 14.41 -17.09 10.56
C ILE A 542 15.64 -17.50 11.34
N LEU A 543 16.73 -17.77 10.65
CA LEU A 543 18.04 -17.67 11.26
C LEU A 543 18.77 -16.52 10.59
N SER A 544 19.01 -15.43 11.32
CA SER A 544 19.63 -14.19 10.82
C SER A 544 20.44 -13.53 11.94
N THR A 545 21.23 -12.53 11.57
CA THR A 545 22.24 -11.87 12.42
C THR A 545 21.63 -11.26 13.67
N LYS A 546 22.32 -11.44 14.79
CA LYS A 546 22.02 -10.82 16.09
C LYS A 546 23.01 -9.67 16.32
N SER A 547 22.51 -8.54 16.80
CA SER A 547 23.34 -7.42 17.26
C SER A 547 24.40 -7.87 18.27
N THR A 548 25.65 -7.50 18.02
CA THR A 548 26.80 -7.76 18.92
C THR A 548 26.78 -6.90 20.18
N MET A 549 25.93 -5.87 20.23
CA MET A 549 25.71 -5.03 21.41
C MET A 549 24.73 -5.67 22.41
N LEU A 550 23.93 -6.66 22.00
CA LEU A 550 23.02 -7.36 22.89
C LEU A 550 23.76 -8.33 23.83
N SER A 551 23.17 -8.56 25.00
CA SER A 551 23.58 -9.65 25.89
C SER A 551 23.70 -10.98 25.13
N PRO A 552 24.74 -11.80 25.38
CA PRO A 552 24.81 -13.18 24.87
C PRO A 552 23.54 -13.99 25.15
N THR A 553 22.84 -13.71 26.27
CA THR A 553 21.58 -14.38 26.65
C THR A 553 20.33 -13.88 25.94
N ALA A 554 20.38 -12.78 25.17
CA ALA A 554 19.22 -12.30 24.41
C ALA A 554 18.85 -13.31 23.30
N THR A 555 17.62 -13.81 23.30
CA THR A 555 17.21 -14.95 22.48
C THR A 555 16.41 -14.62 21.23
N GLY A 556 15.77 -13.45 21.16
CA GLY A 556 14.61 -13.30 20.28
C GLY A 556 13.55 -14.36 20.68
N TRP A 557 12.95 -15.03 19.70
CA TRP A 557 12.18 -16.26 19.92
C TRP A 557 13.04 -17.43 20.38
N LYS A 558 14.28 -17.59 19.86
CA LYS A 558 15.19 -18.70 20.25
C LYS A 558 16.65 -18.38 19.89
N PRO A 559 17.63 -18.72 20.75
CA PRO A 559 19.04 -18.58 20.39
C PRO A 559 19.45 -19.62 19.34
N PHE A 560 20.50 -19.34 18.57
CA PHE A 560 21.14 -20.34 17.71
C PHE A 560 22.29 -21.05 18.46
N PRO A 561 22.24 -22.38 18.69
CA PRO A 561 23.26 -23.08 19.48
C PRO A 561 24.67 -23.01 18.89
N GLY A 562 24.81 -22.88 17.57
CA GLY A 562 26.10 -22.86 16.89
C GLY A 562 26.86 -21.52 16.94
N SER A 563 26.19 -20.40 17.29
CA SER A 563 26.84 -19.08 17.36
C SER A 563 25.97 -18.04 18.05
N THR A 564 26.56 -17.27 18.97
CA THR A 564 25.91 -16.12 19.63
C THR A 564 25.65 -14.93 18.71
N LYS A 565 26.11 -14.98 17.45
CA LYS A 565 25.93 -13.95 16.42
C LYS A 565 24.65 -14.11 15.58
N TYR A 566 23.83 -15.13 15.85
CA TYR A 566 22.57 -15.35 15.14
C TYR A 566 21.46 -15.82 16.10
N PHE A 567 20.20 -15.54 15.75
CA PHE A 567 19.02 -15.99 16.51
C PHE A 567 17.73 -16.01 15.65
N TYR A 568 16.62 -16.48 16.25
CA TYR A 568 15.28 -16.60 15.64
C TYR A 568 14.29 -15.55 16.25
N MET A 569 13.31 -14.99 15.52
CA MET A 569 12.36 -13.90 15.97
C MET A 569 11.02 -13.86 15.15
N GLY A 570 9.88 -13.26 15.60
CA GLY A 570 8.57 -13.17 14.85
C GLY A 570 7.35 -12.34 15.43
N GLY A 571 6.14 -12.01 14.83
CA GLY A 571 5.29 -12.29 13.60
C GLY A 571 5.02 -11.47 12.22
N THR A 572 5.92 -10.81 11.41
CA THR A 572 5.94 -10.59 9.89
C THR A 572 7.22 -9.91 9.28
N SER A 573 8.03 -9.13 10.01
CA SER A 573 9.07 -8.21 9.48
C SER A 573 10.43 -8.76 9.05
N MET A 574 10.65 -10.06 8.89
CA MET A 574 11.72 -10.51 7.99
C MET A 574 11.20 -10.94 6.61
N ALA A 575 9.89 -11.10 6.44
CA ALA A 575 9.31 -11.42 5.14
C ALA A 575 9.51 -10.21 4.20
N THR A 576 9.38 -9.02 4.77
CA THR A 576 9.59 -7.71 4.15
C THR A 576 11.04 -7.49 3.68
N PRO A 577 12.11 -7.56 4.51
CA PRO A 577 13.49 -7.41 4.07
C PRO A 577 13.98 -8.55 3.18
N LEU A 578 13.43 -9.77 3.30
CA LEU A 578 13.75 -10.85 2.38
C LEU A 578 13.15 -10.58 1.00
N THR A 579 11.94 -10.02 0.96
CA THR A 579 11.36 -9.44 -0.25
C THR A 579 12.21 -8.27 -0.76
N ALA A 580 12.75 -7.42 0.10
CA ALA A 580 13.66 -6.33 -0.32
C ALA A 580 14.99 -6.87 -0.92
N GLY A 581 15.52 -7.96 -0.36
CA GLY A 581 16.66 -8.70 -0.93
C GLY A 581 16.31 -9.34 -2.26
N ALA A 582 15.14 -9.97 -2.38
CA ALA A 582 14.62 -10.48 -3.65
C ALA A 582 14.45 -9.36 -4.69
N LEU A 583 13.88 -8.21 -4.32
CA LEU A 583 13.78 -7.04 -5.20
C LEU A 583 15.15 -6.54 -5.64
N ALA A 584 16.20 -6.63 -4.82
CA ALA A 584 17.55 -6.25 -5.24
C ALA A 584 18.08 -7.20 -6.33
N LEU A 585 17.87 -8.52 -6.20
CA LEU A 585 18.19 -9.49 -7.25
C LEU A 585 17.38 -9.24 -8.53
N LEU A 586 16.07 -8.99 -8.40
CA LEU A 586 15.19 -8.67 -9.54
C LEU A 586 15.56 -7.34 -10.20
N ARG A 587 15.97 -6.33 -9.43
CA ARG A 587 16.42 -5.03 -9.94
C ARG A 587 17.76 -5.13 -10.68
N GLN A 588 18.70 -5.92 -10.14
CA GLN A 588 19.96 -6.26 -10.79
C GLN A 588 19.70 -6.98 -12.13
N HIS A 589 18.81 -7.98 -12.14
CA HIS A 589 18.38 -8.70 -13.36
C HIS A 589 17.73 -7.77 -14.40
N LEU A 590 16.78 -6.91 -14.01
CA LEU A 590 16.14 -5.95 -14.93
C LEU A 590 17.15 -4.95 -15.52
N ARG A 591 18.18 -4.55 -14.78
CA ARG A 591 19.26 -3.69 -15.26
C ARG A 591 20.23 -4.40 -16.20
N ARG A 592 20.68 -5.60 -15.82
CA ARG A 592 21.73 -6.37 -16.53
C ARG A 592 21.19 -7.08 -17.77
N ASP A 593 20.04 -7.74 -17.64
CA ASP A 593 19.55 -8.73 -18.60
C ASP A 593 18.39 -8.17 -19.46
N HIS A 594 17.59 -7.25 -18.90
CA HIS A 594 16.52 -6.54 -19.66
C HIS A 594 16.93 -5.11 -20.09
N ASN A 595 18.17 -4.68 -19.82
CA ASN A 595 18.72 -3.37 -20.16
C ASN A 595 17.97 -2.15 -19.58
N ILE A 596 17.13 -2.34 -18.56
CA ILE A 596 16.35 -1.27 -17.93
C ILE A 596 17.22 -0.57 -16.88
N ALA A 597 17.97 0.47 -17.28
CA ALA A 597 18.91 1.17 -16.39
C ALA A 597 18.30 1.67 -15.07
N THR A 598 17.03 2.10 -15.11
CA THR A 598 16.23 2.59 -13.98
C THR A 598 14.86 1.89 -13.90
N PRO A 599 14.78 0.68 -13.32
CA PRO A 599 13.51 0.02 -13.07
C PRO A 599 12.67 0.85 -12.10
N SER A 600 11.37 0.99 -12.40
CA SER A 600 10.43 1.71 -11.55
C SER A 600 9.95 0.87 -10.37
N GLY A 601 9.48 1.52 -9.29
CA GLY A 601 8.83 0.83 -8.17
C GLY A 601 7.61 0.03 -8.64
N ALA A 602 6.82 0.59 -9.55
CA ALA A 602 5.72 -0.09 -10.22
C ALA A 602 6.17 -1.32 -11.04
N LEU A 603 7.28 -1.22 -11.77
CA LEU A 603 7.82 -2.38 -12.50
C LEU A 603 8.33 -3.47 -11.55
N LEU A 604 9.04 -3.12 -10.47
CA LEU A 604 9.48 -4.09 -9.47
C LEU A 604 8.28 -4.79 -8.80
N LYS A 605 7.20 -4.05 -8.51
CA LYS A 605 5.92 -4.58 -8.02
C LYS A 605 5.27 -5.54 -9.03
N ALA A 606 5.12 -5.14 -10.30
CA ALA A 606 4.60 -6.02 -11.35
C ALA A 606 5.44 -7.30 -11.56
N VAL A 607 6.77 -7.19 -11.53
CA VAL A 607 7.70 -8.28 -11.80
C VAL A 607 7.73 -9.31 -10.66
N VAL A 608 7.75 -8.87 -9.40
CA VAL A 608 7.68 -9.82 -8.26
C VAL A 608 6.31 -10.50 -8.17
N ILE A 609 5.24 -9.77 -8.51
CA ILE A 609 3.87 -10.31 -8.57
C ILE A 609 3.73 -11.33 -9.71
N ALA A 610 4.32 -11.09 -10.89
CA ALA A 610 4.26 -12.03 -12.00
C ALA A 610 4.88 -13.40 -11.67
N GLY A 611 5.97 -13.41 -10.90
CA GLY A 611 6.59 -14.65 -10.41
C GLY A 611 5.96 -15.25 -9.15
N ALA A 612 5.04 -14.55 -8.46
CA ALA A 612 4.53 -14.98 -7.16
C ALA A 612 3.71 -16.27 -7.27
N ARG A 613 4.12 -17.30 -6.54
CA ARG A 613 3.48 -18.62 -6.50
C ARG A 613 2.29 -18.61 -5.55
N ARG A 614 1.09 -18.87 -6.08
CA ARG A 614 -0.14 -19.01 -5.27
C ARG A 614 0.00 -20.20 -4.31
N LEU A 615 -0.39 -19.99 -3.05
CA LEU A 615 -0.39 -20.98 -1.99
C LEU A 615 -1.78 -21.67 -1.91
N PRO A 616 -1.85 -22.99 -1.70
CA PRO A 616 -3.09 -23.77 -1.73
C PRO A 616 -3.96 -23.69 -0.47
N ASP A 617 -3.39 -23.26 0.68
CA ASP A 617 -3.98 -23.33 2.03
C ASP A 617 -5.44 -22.83 2.14
N ARG A 618 -5.75 -21.58 1.72
CA ARG A 618 -7.10 -20.99 1.91
C ARG A 618 -7.69 -20.25 0.72
N ALA A 619 -7.02 -20.22 -0.43
CA ALA A 619 -7.54 -19.53 -1.61
C ALA A 619 -8.48 -20.44 -2.43
N PRO A 620 -9.57 -19.90 -3.02
CA PRO A 620 -10.33 -20.63 -4.03
C PRO A 620 -9.44 -21.06 -5.20
N ALA A 621 -9.57 -22.31 -5.63
CA ALA A 621 -8.78 -22.85 -6.73
C ALA A 621 -9.00 -22.03 -8.01
N GLY A 622 -7.92 -21.49 -8.58
CA GLY A 622 -7.97 -20.63 -9.77
C GLY A 622 -8.13 -19.12 -9.50
N ALA A 623 -8.26 -18.69 -8.23
CA ALA A 623 -8.23 -17.27 -7.88
C ALA A 623 -6.83 -16.68 -8.07
N VAL A 624 -6.71 -15.57 -8.82
CA VAL A 624 -5.43 -14.88 -9.09
C VAL A 624 -4.89 -14.10 -7.90
N SER A 625 -5.76 -13.76 -6.95
CA SER A 625 -5.46 -12.96 -5.75
C SER A 625 -6.46 -13.25 -4.62
N ASP A 626 -6.07 -12.99 -3.37
CA ASP A 626 -6.95 -13.02 -2.20
C ASP A 626 -6.43 -12.14 -1.06
N SER A 627 -7.22 -12.00 0.01
CA SER A 627 -6.88 -11.18 1.19
C SER A 627 -5.92 -11.82 2.19
N HIS A 628 -5.48 -13.07 1.97
CA HIS A 628 -4.56 -13.78 2.86
C HIS A 628 -3.11 -13.66 2.38
N GLN A 629 -2.90 -13.90 1.09
CA GLN A 629 -1.57 -13.96 0.47
C GLN A 629 -1.33 -12.94 -0.65
N GLY A 630 -2.31 -12.07 -0.94
CA GLY A 630 -2.24 -11.17 -2.09
C GLY A 630 -2.18 -11.97 -3.39
N PHE A 631 -1.20 -11.66 -4.23
CA PHE A 631 -0.96 -12.37 -5.50
C PHE A 631 -0.07 -13.63 -5.36
N GLY A 632 0.36 -13.98 -4.14
CA GLY A 632 1.07 -15.22 -3.81
C GLY A 632 2.40 -15.03 -3.06
N CYS A 633 3.12 -16.14 -2.84
CA CYS A 633 4.44 -16.16 -2.23
C CYS A 633 5.55 -15.85 -3.25
N VAL A 634 6.52 -15.02 -2.90
CA VAL A 634 7.65 -14.67 -3.81
C VAL A 634 8.44 -15.89 -4.27
N ASP A 635 8.60 -16.05 -5.58
CA ASP A 635 9.58 -16.95 -6.21
C ASP A 635 10.47 -16.12 -7.16
N VAL A 636 11.75 -15.99 -6.81
CA VAL A 636 12.72 -15.23 -7.63
C VAL A 636 13.14 -16.02 -8.87
N ALA A 637 13.20 -17.34 -8.78
CA ALA A 637 13.62 -18.20 -9.88
C ALA A 637 12.58 -18.23 -11.01
N ALA A 638 11.29 -18.20 -10.66
CA ALA A 638 10.19 -18.07 -11.62
C ALA A 638 10.28 -16.81 -12.51
N VAL A 639 11.03 -15.78 -12.08
CA VAL A 639 11.21 -14.52 -12.82
C VAL A 639 12.53 -14.49 -13.60
N VAL A 640 13.66 -14.82 -12.95
CA VAL A 640 15.00 -14.66 -13.56
C VAL A 640 15.46 -15.89 -14.34
N ALA A 641 14.90 -17.07 -14.03
CA ALA A 641 15.22 -18.35 -14.65
C ALA A 641 13.92 -19.16 -14.93
N PRO A 642 12.91 -18.58 -15.62
CA PRO A 642 11.64 -19.25 -15.89
C PRO A 642 11.84 -20.54 -16.68
N THR A 643 11.10 -21.59 -16.31
CA THR A 643 11.16 -22.88 -16.99
C THR A 643 10.68 -22.75 -18.44
N ALA A 644 11.57 -23.05 -19.39
CA ALA A 644 11.24 -23.04 -20.82
C ALA A 644 10.03 -23.95 -21.11
N PRO A 645 9.09 -23.54 -22.00
CA PRO A 645 9.15 -22.39 -22.91
C PRO A 645 8.76 -21.02 -22.33
N SER A 646 8.54 -20.89 -21.01
CA SER A 646 8.20 -19.60 -20.41
C SER A 646 9.36 -18.61 -20.43
N ALA A 647 9.08 -17.32 -20.66
CA ALA A 647 10.04 -16.23 -20.54
C ALA A 647 9.37 -14.93 -20.03
N LEU A 648 10.09 -14.16 -19.20
CA LEU A 648 9.66 -12.85 -18.74
C LEU A 648 9.78 -11.80 -19.85
N ARG A 649 8.73 -11.00 -20.03
CA ARG A 649 8.73 -9.76 -20.83
C ARG A 649 8.25 -8.59 -19.98
N VAL A 650 8.91 -7.45 -20.14
CA VAL A 650 8.62 -6.25 -19.36
C VAL A 650 8.48 -5.01 -20.25
N ARG A 651 7.61 -4.09 -19.84
CA ARG A 651 7.46 -2.75 -20.42
C ARG A 651 7.24 -1.75 -19.27
N GLN A 652 7.76 -0.53 -19.36
CA GLN A 652 7.44 0.52 -18.39
C GLN A 652 7.45 1.91 -19.04
N GLY A 653 6.75 2.86 -18.42
CA GLY A 653 6.89 4.30 -18.71
C GLY A 653 6.02 4.85 -19.86
N LYS A 654 5.28 4.02 -20.58
CA LYS A 654 4.13 4.50 -21.39
C LYS A 654 3.16 5.21 -20.44
N LYS A 655 2.61 6.37 -20.87
CA LYS A 655 1.65 7.17 -20.10
C LYS A 655 0.29 7.20 -20.77
N ILE A 656 -0.79 7.08 -20.00
CA ILE A 656 -2.17 7.02 -20.53
C ILE A 656 -3.08 8.07 -19.85
N SER A 657 -4.07 8.57 -20.59
CA SER A 657 -5.03 9.59 -20.15
C SER A 657 -6.47 9.05 -20.14
N THR A 658 -7.39 9.74 -19.47
CA THR A 658 -8.82 9.38 -19.44
C THR A 658 -9.37 9.11 -20.84
N GLY A 659 -9.90 7.91 -21.04
CA GLY A 659 -10.54 7.49 -22.29
C GLY A 659 -9.62 6.91 -23.34
N GLN A 660 -8.30 6.89 -23.13
CA GLN A 660 -7.35 6.33 -24.10
C GLN A 660 -7.23 4.80 -23.98
N LEU A 661 -6.79 4.17 -25.06
CA LEU A 661 -6.47 2.75 -25.15
C LEU A 661 -5.02 2.57 -25.62
N HIS A 662 -4.27 1.68 -24.97
CA HIS A 662 -3.02 1.14 -25.49
C HIS A 662 -3.13 -0.38 -25.63
N THR A 663 -3.19 -0.86 -26.87
CA THR A 663 -3.06 -2.29 -27.18
C THR A 663 -1.57 -2.69 -27.30
N LEU A 664 -1.25 -3.87 -26.84
CA LEU A 664 -0.01 -4.62 -27.12
C LEU A 664 -0.42 -5.98 -27.70
N GLU A 665 0.11 -6.33 -28.86
CA GLU A 665 -0.05 -7.65 -29.48
C GLU A 665 1.09 -8.56 -29.01
N ILE A 666 0.78 -9.81 -28.70
CA ILE A 666 1.75 -10.88 -28.43
C ILE A 666 1.33 -12.16 -29.15
N GLU A 667 2.30 -12.99 -29.54
CA GLU A 667 2.05 -14.33 -30.09
C GLU A 667 2.32 -15.38 -29.00
N VAL A 668 1.31 -16.16 -28.59
CA VAL A 668 1.51 -17.28 -27.66
C VAL A 668 1.96 -18.51 -28.46
N THR A 669 3.15 -19.02 -28.13
CA THR A 669 3.85 -20.09 -28.86
C THR A 669 3.74 -21.46 -28.21
N SER A 670 3.27 -21.55 -26.95
CA SER A 670 2.94 -22.84 -26.31
C SER A 670 1.82 -22.70 -25.28
N ALA A 671 0.93 -23.70 -25.26
CA ALA A 671 -0.09 -23.90 -24.22
C ALA A 671 0.43 -24.67 -22.98
N THR A 672 1.69 -25.11 -22.97
CA THR A 672 2.26 -25.98 -21.92
C THR A 672 2.70 -25.23 -20.65
N VAL A 673 2.58 -23.90 -20.63
CA VAL A 673 2.84 -23.04 -19.48
C VAL A 673 1.76 -21.96 -19.40
N PRO A 674 1.38 -21.48 -18.21
CA PRO A 674 0.44 -20.38 -18.09
C PRO A 674 0.91 -19.11 -18.79
N LEU A 675 -0.03 -18.31 -19.26
CA LEU A 675 0.17 -16.89 -19.59
C LEU A 675 -0.31 -16.06 -18.41
N ARG A 676 0.59 -15.29 -17.78
CA ARG A 676 0.27 -14.36 -16.71
C ARG A 676 0.67 -12.94 -17.11
N VAL A 677 -0.27 -11.99 -17.02
CA VAL A 677 -0.09 -10.58 -17.38
C VAL A 677 -0.40 -9.75 -16.14
N VAL A 678 0.55 -8.90 -15.74
CA VAL A 678 0.46 -8.04 -14.56
C VAL A 678 0.63 -6.58 -14.98
N LEU A 679 -0.42 -5.78 -14.78
CA LEU A 679 -0.40 -4.33 -14.83
C LEU A 679 -0.14 -3.79 -13.42
N ALA A 680 0.80 -2.86 -13.28
CA ALA A 680 1.01 -2.12 -12.02
C ALA A 680 1.40 -0.66 -12.28
N TYR A 681 0.98 0.25 -11.41
CA TYR A 681 1.31 1.67 -11.49
C TYR A 681 1.41 2.33 -10.11
N SER A 682 2.31 3.31 -9.98
CA SER A 682 2.29 4.24 -8.84
C SER A 682 1.14 5.23 -9.09
N ASP A 683 0.03 5.10 -8.36
CA ASP A 683 -1.12 6.00 -8.43
C ASP A 683 -0.82 7.34 -7.72
N PHE A 684 -1.63 8.36 -7.98
CA PHE A 684 -1.57 9.63 -7.28
C PHE A 684 -2.05 9.45 -5.81
N PRO A 685 -1.40 10.11 -4.82
CA PRO A 685 -1.76 9.97 -3.40
C PRO A 685 -3.23 10.35 -3.13
N GLY A 686 -3.97 9.44 -2.49
CA GLY A 686 -5.41 9.60 -2.22
C GLY A 686 -5.97 8.40 -1.43
N GLU A 687 -7.05 8.61 -0.68
CA GLU A 687 -7.60 7.61 0.26
C GLU A 687 -8.22 6.38 -0.43
N THR A 688 -8.54 6.51 -1.72
CA THR A 688 -8.96 5.43 -2.62
C THR A 688 -8.05 5.45 -3.85
N LEU A 689 -8.26 4.54 -4.82
CA LEU A 689 -7.75 4.71 -6.18
C LEU A 689 -8.13 6.10 -6.74
N VAL A 690 -7.19 6.77 -7.41
CA VAL A 690 -7.37 8.11 -7.99
C VAL A 690 -7.36 8.02 -9.51
N ASN A 691 -6.30 7.48 -10.11
CA ASN A 691 -6.20 7.16 -11.52
C ASN A 691 -6.54 5.67 -11.72
N ASN A 692 -7.71 5.36 -12.29
CA ASN A 692 -8.09 3.98 -12.64
C ASN A 692 -7.59 3.63 -14.05
N LEU A 693 -6.74 2.60 -14.16
CA LEU A 693 -6.38 1.91 -15.40
C LEU A 693 -6.85 0.47 -15.34
N ASN A 694 -7.47 -0.02 -16.42
CA ASN A 694 -7.88 -1.42 -16.54
C ASN A 694 -7.08 -2.21 -17.57
N LEU A 695 -6.84 -3.49 -17.25
CA LEU A 695 -6.23 -4.51 -18.06
C LEU A 695 -7.33 -5.41 -18.67
N VAL A 696 -7.31 -5.58 -19.99
CA VAL A 696 -8.17 -6.56 -20.68
C VAL A 696 -7.31 -7.40 -21.63
N VAL A 697 -7.37 -8.71 -21.48
CA VAL A 697 -6.59 -9.67 -22.28
C VAL A 697 -7.53 -10.53 -23.12
N ARG A 698 -7.26 -10.69 -24.41
CA ARG A 698 -8.01 -11.57 -25.33
C ARG A 698 -7.07 -12.49 -26.08
N GLY A 699 -7.48 -13.73 -26.31
CA GLY A 699 -6.78 -14.67 -27.18
C GLY A 699 -7.48 -14.84 -28.53
N PRO A 700 -7.13 -15.90 -29.28
CA PRO A 700 -7.77 -16.24 -30.56
C PRO A 700 -9.28 -16.51 -30.46
N ASP A 701 -9.80 -16.73 -29.24
CA ASP A 701 -11.22 -16.89 -28.96
C ASP A 701 -12.00 -15.55 -28.88
N GLY A 702 -11.29 -14.42 -28.83
CA GLY A 702 -11.88 -13.08 -28.65
C GLY A 702 -12.42 -12.81 -27.25
N THR A 703 -12.46 -13.81 -26.36
CA THR A 703 -13.07 -13.69 -25.03
C THR A 703 -12.27 -12.71 -24.15
N PRO A 704 -12.88 -11.61 -23.68
CA PRO A 704 -12.21 -10.68 -22.78
C PRO A 704 -12.00 -11.32 -21.41
N ARG A 705 -10.78 -11.17 -20.89
CA ARG A 705 -10.38 -11.55 -19.53
C ARG A 705 -9.90 -10.26 -18.85
N VAL A 706 -10.64 -9.79 -17.86
CA VAL A 706 -10.38 -8.51 -17.16
C VAL A 706 -9.44 -8.74 -15.98
N GLY A 707 -8.60 -7.75 -15.65
CA GLY A 707 -7.69 -7.84 -14.51
C GLY A 707 -8.44 -8.04 -13.19
N ASN A 708 -7.90 -8.94 -12.36
CA ASN A 708 -8.47 -9.38 -11.08
C ASN A 708 -9.87 -10.02 -11.16
N GLY A 709 -10.40 -10.28 -12.37
CA GLY A 709 -11.73 -10.86 -12.57
C GLY A 709 -11.83 -12.32 -12.12
N GLU A 710 -12.87 -12.63 -11.34
CA GLU A 710 -13.18 -13.99 -10.89
C GLU A 710 -13.67 -14.88 -12.05
N GLN A 711 -13.28 -16.16 -12.06
CA GLN A 711 -13.74 -17.10 -13.07
C GLN A 711 -15.23 -17.44 -12.88
N GLY A 712 -16.03 -17.16 -13.91
CA GLY A 712 -17.49 -17.39 -13.89
C GLY A 712 -18.32 -16.23 -13.35
N ALA A 713 -17.70 -15.18 -12.82
CA ALA A 713 -18.36 -13.92 -12.54
C ALA A 713 -18.62 -13.11 -13.84
N GLY A 714 -19.41 -12.05 -13.72
CA GLY A 714 -19.58 -11.07 -14.81
C GLY A 714 -18.29 -10.29 -15.09
N LEU A 715 -18.18 -9.72 -16.31
CA LEU A 715 -17.01 -8.98 -16.79
C LEU A 715 -16.85 -7.58 -16.17
N THR A 716 -16.85 -7.50 -14.84
CA THR A 716 -16.64 -6.28 -14.07
C THR A 716 -15.15 -5.95 -14.04
N MET A 717 -14.76 -4.74 -14.44
CA MET A 717 -13.37 -4.28 -14.30
C MET A 717 -13.06 -3.89 -12.86
N ASP A 718 -11.79 -3.93 -12.48
CA ASP A 718 -11.36 -3.36 -11.20
C ASP A 718 -11.59 -1.83 -11.18
N SER A 719 -11.86 -1.28 -10.01
CA SER A 719 -11.96 0.18 -9.80
C SER A 719 -11.34 0.63 -8.49
N THR A 720 -10.56 -0.25 -7.89
CA THR A 720 -10.10 -0.22 -6.51
C THR A 720 -8.58 -0.41 -6.44
N ASN A 721 -8.03 -1.38 -7.17
CA ASN A 721 -6.60 -1.74 -7.11
C ASN A 721 -5.73 -1.02 -8.16
N ASN A 722 -4.51 -0.63 -7.77
CA ASN A 722 -3.47 -0.13 -8.68
C ASN A 722 -2.54 -1.25 -9.21
N VAL A 723 -2.96 -2.50 -9.04
CA VAL A 723 -2.40 -3.70 -9.66
C VAL A 723 -3.55 -4.55 -10.19
N GLU A 724 -3.45 -4.95 -11.45
CA GLU A 724 -4.40 -5.85 -12.11
C GLU A 724 -3.66 -7.04 -12.72
N VAL A 725 -4.15 -8.25 -12.45
CA VAL A 725 -3.57 -9.52 -12.94
C VAL A 725 -4.59 -10.28 -13.77
N VAL A 726 -4.18 -10.76 -14.94
CA VAL A 726 -4.87 -11.82 -15.69
C VAL A 726 -3.95 -13.03 -15.75
N GLU A 727 -4.50 -14.21 -15.46
CA GLU A 727 -3.81 -15.48 -15.60
C GLU A 727 -4.65 -16.47 -16.41
N VAL A 728 -4.00 -17.16 -17.34
CA VAL A 728 -4.60 -18.20 -18.19
C VAL A 728 -3.73 -19.44 -18.07
N GLY A 729 -4.18 -20.43 -17.30
CA GLY A 729 -3.41 -21.65 -17.00
C GLY A 729 -3.05 -22.49 -18.23
N THR A 730 -3.92 -22.49 -19.24
CA THR A 730 -3.69 -23.16 -20.53
C THR A 730 -4.05 -22.19 -21.67
N PRO A 731 -3.12 -21.32 -22.09
CA PRO A 731 -3.40 -20.32 -23.12
C PRO A 731 -3.40 -20.97 -24.51
N ALA A 732 -4.40 -20.65 -25.33
CA ALA A 732 -4.42 -21.05 -26.73
C ALA A 732 -3.21 -20.46 -27.50
N VAL A 733 -2.58 -21.29 -28.34
CA VAL A 733 -1.50 -20.86 -29.25
C VAL A 733 -2.09 -19.96 -30.35
N GLY A 734 -1.36 -18.92 -30.73
CA GLY A 734 -1.81 -17.90 -31.69
C GLY A 734 -1.69 -16.46 -31.15
N PRO A 735 -2.31 -15.47 -31.82
CA PRO A 735 -2.23 -14.07 -31.43
C PRO A 735 -3.13 -13.74 -30.23
N TRP A 736 -2.63 -12.88 -29.35
CA TRP A 736 -3.31 -12.33 -28.18
C TRP A 736 -3.17 -10.80 -28.14
N THR A 737 -4.20 -10.12 -27.63
CA THR A 737 -4.14 -8.67 -27.34
C THR A 737 -4.18 -8.41 -25.85
N ILE A 738 -3.33 -7.48 -25.41
CA ILE A 738 -3.29 -6.91 -24.06
C ILE A 738 -3.67 -5.42 -24.20
N ASP A 739 -4.90 -5.09 -23.83
CA ASP A 739 -5.43 -3.74 -23.81
C ASP A 739 -5.24 -3.11 -22.43
N ILE A 740 -4.67 -1.91 -22.40
CA ILE A 740 -4.60 -1.05 -21.22
C ILE A 740 -5.50 0.16 -21.45
N ILE A 741 -6.56 0.30 -20.66
CA ILE A 741 -7.59 1.33 -20.81
C ILE A 741 -7.38 2.40 -19.73
N GLY A 742 -7.28 3.67 -20.12
CA GLY A 742 -7.25 4.81 -19.20
C GLY A 742 -8.63 5.10 -18.65
N SER A 743 -9.15 4.25 -17.78
CA SER A 743 -10.55 4.22 -17.31
C SER A 743 -11.03 5.56 -16.75
N ASN A 744 -10.29 6.13 -15.79
CA ASN A 744 -10.53 7.48 -15.25
C ASN A 744 -9.23 8.05 -14.67
N ILE A 745 -8.62 9.05 -15.31
CA ILE A 745 -7.28 9.58 -14.97
C ILE A 745 -7.32 11.08 -14.61
N PRO A 746 -7.91 11.48 -13.46
CA PRO A 746 -8.03 12.88 -13.05
C PRO A 746 -6.69 13.57 -12.74
N GLN A 747 -5.64 12.81 -12.44
CA GLN A 747 -4.28 13.27 -12.17
C GLN A 747 -3.29 12.67 -13.17
N GLY A 748 -3.60 12.83 -14.46
CA GLY A 748 -2.88 12.20 -15.58
C GLY A 748 -1.85 13.09 -16.31
N PRO A 749 -1.16 12.53 -17.33
CA PRO A 749 -1.28 11.16 -17.81
C PRO A 749 -0.46 10.17 -16.97
N GLN A 750 -1.08 9.06 -16.58
CA GLN A 750 -0.54 8.07 -15.64
C GLN A 750 0.49 7.15 -16.31
N PRO A 751 1.76 7.09 -15.85
CA PRO A 751 2.71 6.07 -16.26
C PRO A 751 2.36 4.70 -15.68
N TYR A 752 2.58 3.62 -16.43
CA TYR A 752 2.39 2.24 -15.95
C TYR A 752 3.54 1.30 -16.31
N ALA A 753 3.54 0.14 -15.69
CA ALA A 753 4.43 -0.98 -15.97
C ALA A 753 3.62 -2.25 -16.30
N LEU A 754 4.20 -3.12 -17.13
CA LEU A 754 3.71 -4.45 -17.44
C LEU A 754 4.81 -5.48 -17.18
N ALA A 755 4.44 -6.59 -16.57
CA ALA A 755 5.19 -7.85 -16.58
C ALA A 755 4.31 -8.94 -17.21
N ILE A 756 4.87 -9.69 -18.15
CA ILE A 756 4.22 -10.80 -18.85
C ILE A 756 5.12 -12.02 -18.67
N LEU A 757 4.58 -13.10 -18.13
CA LEU A 757 5.27 -14.37 -17.93
C LEU A 757 4.53 -15.45 -18.69
N GLY A 758 5.26 -16.23 -19.50
CA GLY A 758 4.69 -17.31 -20.31
C GLY A 758 5.42 -17.52 -21.63
N ALA A 759 4.98 -18.51 -22.40
CA ALA A 759 5.48 -18.81 -23.74
C ALA A 759 4.87 -17.86 -24.77
N ALA A 760 5.24 -16.58 -24.69
CA ALA A 760 4.83 -15.53 -25.63
C ALA A 760 5.99 -15.13 -26.58
N ALA A 761 5.71 -14.22 -27.51
CA ALA A 761 6.66 -13.41 -28.28
C ALA A 761 6.04 -12.03 -28.57
N GLY A 762 6.87 -10.99 -28.72
CA GLY A 762 6.45 -9.59 -28.83
C GLY A 762 6.98 -8.68 -27.72
#